data_AF-A0A851Y0J9-F1
#
_entry.id   AF-A0A851Y0J9-F1
#
_cell.length_a   1.000
_cell.length_b   1.000
_cell.length_c   1.000
_cell.angle_alpha   90.00
_cell.angle_beta   90.00
_cell.angle_gamma   90.00
#
_symmetry.space_group_name_H-M   'P 1'
#
loop_
_entity.id
_entity.type
_entity.pdbx_description
1 polymer ?
#
loop_
_entity_poly.entity_id
_entity_poly.type
_entity_poly.pdbx_seq_one_letter_code
_entity_poly.pdbx_strand_id
1 'polypeptide(L)'
;ASSPDEEWPEAEKAEKLARGAALKWASGVFYRPEKLEGLGQYRSRETQRNSSIQSRLKSTVQSYLEVVGAGLEQLQSAAQEVQSLCQDLGAARWALLDTADRFQGLQQMRALMAEHMQLASVVQVLPQLFSVQEVFSHTLQLLHGQQLLEAHAELMMMEHLRDDILSQLHLRRLSSAQATVLSYFSGLQELNETLAKQLWGIVGSSLQLVHEDPVLFVSAVRIIEREEKIDDTLLLEATFLPPGRPKGWRQKFCHVLQETITGAHFQAPHMAAEGPGLARHLAVLQKGIMSELRVVKDLMVQCVPAHYNILSVCTATFHQALSNHLQDILREDLDKQALFILLEWALHVYHSPEMMGHPDLLPEVDVSALGPLMSPELVDQTERKYMMKVKASVLEWMQRTLEVEFKEWFREEEPETDHQGFFQSALPIIVMQMLKENIQVASLITESLQQKVYNMALEELETFLGRLREGLVHCGKEHQKDRSVPKYYMSYLLATLNNNLALSSSVSSLHPDTACREVPLSLRAAFDKTQKKACQLLLEELLLDLQPLCLQLHSRKWLSGSQLVSSMCEVIDKYTKDFSRVRRPVFMLLLMETELLVASQYLRALMQKKVVCKSEEERGQLCAHLLLDATQLRELFCGLGLDQSQQSLEAVFALQELICLKDPALLSLEVLGFITKYPDVSDEHISTLLDIRGDVSKEVRHMVLDMMAQHPQVVPESYRPIFSTILVPVPELPFCLRKGKCT
;
A
#
# COMPACT_ATOMS: atom_id res chain seq x y z
N ALA A 1 73.48 38.21 -24.37
CA ALA A 1 73.29 39.21 -25.44
C ALA A 1 71.80 39.28 -25.74
N SER A 2 71.12 40.23 -25.12
CA SER A 2 69.73 40.61 -25.39
C SER A 2 69.70 42.13 -25.48
N SER A 3 69.01 42.63 -26.50
CA SER A 3 68.88 44.03 -26.90
C SER A 3 68.47 44.96 -25.74
N PRO A 4 69.06 46.17 -25.61
CA PRO A 4 68.78 47.05 -24.48
C PRO A 4 67.51 47.92 -24.61
N ASP A 5 66.71 47.79 -25.68
CA ASP A 5 65.57 48.68 -25.93
C ASP A 5 64.26 47.91 -26.26
N GLU A 6 63.77 47.10 -25.32
CA GLU A 6 62.34 46.77 -25.29
C GLU A 6 61.64 47.70 -24.31
N GLU A 7 61.17 48.85 -24.80
CA GLU A 7 60.27 49.70 -24.04
C GLU A 7 59.02 48.88 -23.70
N TRP A 8 58.81 48.65 -22.40
CA TRP A 8 57.69 47.86 -21.89
C TRP A 8 56.37 48.47 -22.42
N PRO A 9 55.56 47.75 -23.22
CA PRO A 9 54.33 48.31 -23.80
C PRO A 9 53.32 48.76 -22.72
N GLU A 10 53.42 48.17 -21.52
CA GLU A 10 52.64 48.55 -20.35
C GLU A 10 53.12 49.87 -19.72
N ALA A 11 54.41 50.19 -19.80
CA ALA A 11 54.97 51.46 -19.35
C ALA A 11 54.53 52.60 -20.28
N GLU A 12 54.51 52.39 -21.59
CA GLU A 12 54.04 53.39 -22.55
C GLU A 12 52.53 53.67 -22.36
N LYS A 13 51.74 52.63 -22.07
CA LYS A 13 50.30 52.74 -21.77
C LYS A 13 50.05 53.45 -20.44
N ALA A 14 50.84 53.13 -19.40
CA ALA A 14 50.76 53.79 -18.09
C ALA A 14 51.18 55.27 -18.19
N GLU A 15 52.20 55.60 -18.97
CA GLU A 15 52.62 56.98 -19.21
C GLU A 15 51.54 57.78 -19.95
N LYS A 16 50.92 57.21 -20.98
CA LYS A 16 49.80 57.85 -21.71
C LYS A 16 48.60 58.11 -20.79
N LEU A 17 48.25 57.16 -19.91
CA LEU A 17 47.18 57.33 -18.92
C LEU A 17 47.53 58.38 -17.85
N ALA A 18 48.76 58.35 -17.32
CA ALA A 18 49.24 59.32 -16.34
C ALA A 18 49.29 60.74 -16.93
N ARG A 19 49.77 60.90 -18.17
CA ARG A 19 49.72 62.19 -18.89
C ARG A 19 48.29 62.67 -19.10
N GLY A 20 47.37 61.79 -19.51
CA GLY A 20 45.96 62.13 -19.68
C GLY A 20 45.29 62.60 -18.38
N ALA A 21 45.56 61.91 -17.26
CA ALA A 21 45.07 62.28 -15.94
C ALA A 21 45.68 63.59 -15.44
N ALA A 22 46.99 63.78 -15.63
CA ALA A 22 47.70 65.00 -15.28
C ALA A 22 47.20 66.21 -16.08
N LEU A 23 46.92 66.05 -17.38
CA LEU A 23 46.36 67.10 -18.24
C LEU A 23 44.94 67.50 -17.81
N LYS A 24 44.07 66.52 -17.51
CA LYS A 24 42.71 66.77 -16.98
C LYS A 24 42.74 67.50 -15.64
N TRP A 25 43.66 67.11 -14.76
CA TRP A 25 43.81 67.75 -13.46
C TRP A 25 44.39 69.16 -13.60
N ALA A 26 45.42 69.34 -14.42
CA ALA A 26 46.05 70.64 -14.68
C ALA A 26 45.07 71.64 -15.32
N SER A 27 44.22 71.20 -16.25
CA SER A 27 43.20 72.06 -16.85
C SER A 27 42.13 72.51 -15.85
N GLY A 28 41.83 71.69 -14.83
CA GLY A 28 40.90 72.05 -13.75
C GLY A 28 41.51 72.97 -12.69
N VAL A 29 42.81 72.88 -12.43
CA VAL A 29 43.49 73.64 -11.36
C VAL A 29 44.09 74.96 -11.89
N PHE A 30 44.63 74.97 -13.11
CA PHE A 30 45.31 76.11 -13.72
C PHE A 30 44.52 76.73 -14.88
N TYR A 31 43.20 76.90 -14.70
CA TYR A 31 42.28 77.40 -15.74
C TYR A 31 42.38 78.92 -16.00
N ARG A 32 43.13 79.69 -15.18
CA ARG A 32 43.38 81.13 -15.33
C ARG A 32 44.85 81.47 -14.99
N PRO A 33 45.45 82.52 -15.59
CA PRO A 33 46.86 82.85 -15.40
C PRO A 33 47.27 83.10 -13.95
N GLU A 34 46.42 83.76 -13.14
CA GLU A 34 46.72 84.07 -11.73
C GLU A 34 46.89 82.81 -10.86
N LYS A 35 46.26 81.69 -11.25
CA LYS A 35 46.35 80.41 -10.50
C LYS A 35 47.68 79.68 -10.73
N LEU A 36 48.52 80.13 -11.67
CA LEU A 36 49.85 79.58 -11.92
C LEU A 36 50.88 79.96 -10.86
N GLU A 37 50.63 80.96 -10.01
CA GLU A 37 51.54 81.31 -8.91
C GLU A 37 51.79 80.13 -7.95
N GLY A 38 50.81 79.23 -7.79
CA GLY A 38 50.94 78.01 -6.99
C GLY A 38 51.69 76.85 -7.66
N LEU A 39 52.05 76.96 -8.94
CA LEU A 39 52.68 75.87 -9.71
C LEU A 39 54.02 75.44 -9.11
N GLY A 40 54.81 76.39 -8.58
CA GLY A 40 56.09 76.10 -7.93
C GLY A 40 55.94 75.23 -6.67
N GLN A 41 54.92 75.50 -5.85
CA GLN A 41 54.63 74.71 -4.64
C GLN A 41 54.14 73.29 -5.00
N TYR A 42 53.28 73.16 -6.02
CA TYR A 42 52.85 71.85 -6.52
C TYR A 42 54.00 71.06 -7.14
N ARG A 43 54.88 71.71 -7.91
CA ARG A 43 56.07 71.07 -8.48
C ARG A 43 57.01 70.58 -7.37
N SER A 44 57.20 71.37 -6.32
CA SER A 44 58.01 70.99 -5.15
C SER A 44 57.38 69.82 -4.38
N ARG A 45 56.06 69.85 -4.16
CA ARG A 45 55.33 68.74 -3.55
C ARG A 45 55.44 67.45 -4.35
N GLU A 46 55.28 67.52 -5.67
CA GLU A 46 55.30 66.30 -6.51
C GLU A 46 56.71 65.77 -6.75
N THR A 47 57.73 66.66 -6.80
CA THR A 47 59.14 66.22 -6.76
C THR A 47 59.47 65.54 -5.44
N GLN A 48 58.99 66.06 -4.30
CA GLN A 48 59.20 65.43 -2.99
C GLN A 48 58.46 64.10 -2.85
N ARG A 49 57.24 64.00 -3.42
CA ARG A 49 56.49 62.73 -3.49
C ARG A 49 57.21 61.71 -4.37
N ASN A 50 57.69 62.11 -5.56
CA ASN A 50 58.47 61.23 -6.42
C ASN A 50 59.79 60.80 -5.78
N SER A 51 60.51 61.69 -5.10
CA SER A 51 61.75 61.32 -4.40
C SER A 51 61.48 60.34 -3.24
N SER A 52 60.36 60.49 -2.53
CA SER A 52 59.94 59.55 -1.48
C SER A 52 59.52 58.19 -2.05
N ILE A 53 58.82 58.17 -3.18
CA ILE A 53 58.45 56.92 -3.86
C ILE A 53 59.71 56.23 -4.38
N GLN A 54 60.64 56.96 -5.02
CA GLN A 54 61.90 56.39 -5.50
C GLN A 54 62.78 55.86 -4.37
N SER A 55 62.88 56.56 -3.23
CA SER A 55 63.67 56.07 -2.11
C SER A 55 63.09 54.79 -1.51
N ARG A 56 61.75 54.71 -1.38
CA ARG A 56 61.06 53.47 -0.97
C ARG A 56 61.28 52.35 -1.97
N LEU A 57 61.09 52.60 -3.27
CA LEU A 57 61.31 51.61 -4.31
C LEU A 57 62.74 51.09 -4.31
N LYS A 58 63.73 51.98 -4.18
CA LYS A 58 65.15 51.60 -4.10
C LYS A 58 65.43 50.73 -2.88
N SER A 59 64.90 51.11 -1.71
CA SER A 59 65.04 50.32 -0.48
C SER A 59 64.38 48.94 -0.61
N THR A 60 63.19 48.87 -1.19
CA THR A 60 62.47 47.59 -1.36
C THR A 60 63.19 46.69 -2.37
N VAL A 61 63.59 47.23 -3.53
CA VAL A 61 64.33 46.46 -4.54
C VAL A 61 65.67 45.99 -4.00
N GLN A 62 66.39 46.82 -3.26
CA GLN A 62 67.65 46.44 -2.65
C GLN A 62 67.48 45.32 -1.62
N SER A 63 66.47 45.42 -0.74
CA SER A 63 66.15 44.34 0.20
C SER A 63 65.78 43.03 -0.53
N TYR A 64 65.01 43.09 -1.61
CA TYR A 64 64.69 41.91 -2.42
C TYR A 64 65.93 41.30 -3.07
N LEU A 65 66.82 42.12 -3.64
CA LEU A 65 68.06 41.64 -4.25
C LEU A 65 69.02 41.03 -3.23
N GLU A 66 69.10 41.61 -2.02
CA GLU A 66 69.90 41.06 -0.93
C GLU A 66 69.37 39.70 -0.45
N VAL A 67 68.04 39.55 -0.31
CA VAL A 67 67.41 38.27 0.07
C VAL A 67 67.60 37.22 -1.03
N VAL A 68 67.41 37.59 -2.30
CA VAL A 68 67.62 36.67 -3.43
C VAL A 68 69.09 36.30 -3.57
N GLY A 69 70.01 37.26 -3.38
CA GLY A 69 71.45 37.02 -3.40
C GLY A 69 71.88 36.07 -2.28
N ALA A 70 71.47 36.33 -1.05
CA ALA A 70 71.75 35.45 0.09
C ALA A 70 71.14 34.04 -0.12
N GLY A 71 69.93 33.97 -0.69
CA GLY A 71 69.30 32.69 -1.05
C GLY A 71 70.08 31.91 -2.09
N LEU A 72 70.60 32.58 -3.13
CA LEU A 72 71.43 31.96 -4.16
C LEU A 72 72.77 31.47 -3.60
N GLU A 73 73.44 32.27 -2.76
CA GLU A 73 74.69 31.87 -2.11
C GLU A 73 74.49 30.65 -1.19
N GLN A 74 73.41 30.63 -0.41
CA GLN A 74 73.05 29.47 0.41
C GLN A 74 72.78 28.23 -0.44
N LEU A 75 72.08 28.39 -1.57
CA LEU A 75 71.77 27.27 -2.46
C LEU A 75 73.03 26.72 -3.14
N GLN A 76 73.97 27.61 -3.47
CA GLN A 76 75.26 27.24 -4.06
C GLN A 76 76.17 26.54 -3.05
N SER A 77 76.20 27.00 -1.78
CA SER A 77 76.89 26.32 -0.67
C SER A 77 76.30 24.94 -0.42
N ALA A 78 74.96 24.85 -0.30
CA ALA A 78 74.28 23.57 -0.09
C ALA A 78 74.53 22.58 -1.23
N ALA A 79 74.55 23.05 -2.48
CA ALA A 79 74.88 22.20 -3.63
C ALA A 79 76.32 21.67 -3.56
N GLN A 80 77.30 22.51 -3.18
CA GLN A 80 78.69 22.08 -2.99
C GLN A 80 78.83 21.08 -1.83
N GLU A 81 78.17 21.34 -0.70
CA GLU A 81 78.16 20.44 0.46
C GLU A 81 77.52 19.09 0.15
N VAL A 82 76.40 19.07 -0.59
CA VAL A 82 75.78 17.82 -1.03
C VAL A 82 76.73 17.07 -1.97
N GLN A 83 77.41 17.77 -2.86
CA GLN A 83 78.33 17.14 -3.80
C GLN A 83 79.57 16.56 -3.09
N SER A 84 80.12 17.25 -2.08
CA SER A 84 81.19 16.70 -1.25
C SER A 84 80.70 15.51 -0.42
N LEU A 85 79.51 15.61 0.20
CA LEU A 85 78.91 14.52 0.96
C LEU A 85 78.67 13.28 0.09
N CYS A 86 78.23 13.45 -1.15
CA CYS A 86 78.08 12.34 -2.09
C CYS A 86 79.42 11.69 -2.44
N GLN A 87 80.50 12.48 -2.59
CA GLN A 87 81.85 11.95 -2.82
C GLN A 87 82.38 11.21 -1.58
N ASP A 88 82.19 11.78 -0.38
CA ASP A 88 82.59 11.18 0.89
C ASP A 88 81.81 9.89 1.17
N LEU A 89 80.49 9.87 0.92
CA LEU A 89 79.66 8.67 1.00
C LEU A 89 80.06 7.63 -0.05
N GLY A 90 80.42 8.07 -1.26
CA GLY A 90 80.98 7.20 -2.29
C GLY A 90 82.29 6.55 -1.83
N ALA A 91 83.22 7.35 -1.31
CA ALA A 91 84.49 6.88 -0.78
C ALA A 91 84.31 5.94 0.43
N ALA A 92 83.40 6.28 1.35
CA ALA A 92 83.04 5.45 2.49
C ALA A 92 82.42 4.12 2.04
N ARG A 93 81.54 4.15 1.03
CA ARG A 93 80.95 2.93 0.45
C ARG A 93 82.02 2.05 -0.21
N TRP A 94 82.96 2.63 -0.96
CA TRP A 94 84.07 1.88 -1.55
C TRP A 94 85.01 1.32 -0.48
N ALA A 95 85.33 2.08 0.57
CA ALA A 95 86.10 1.59 1.71
C ALA A 95 85.39 0.45 2.44
N LEU A 96 84.07 0.55 2.62
CA LEU A 96 83.25 -0.53 3.20
C LEU A 96 83.23 -1.79 2.33
N LEU A 97 83.15 -1.63 1.00
CA LEU A 97 83.24 -2.75 0.06
C LEU A 97 84.65 -3.38 0.03
N ASP A 98 85.73 -2.59 0.08
CA ASP A 98 87.11 -3.10 0.19
C ASP A 98 87.35 -3.84 1.52
N THR A 99 86.70 -3.38 2.61
CA THR A 99 86.73 -4.10 3.88
C THR A 99 85.86 -5.36 3.88
N ALA A 100 84.87 -5.51 3.00
CA ALA A 100 84.01 -6.69 2.90
C ALA A 100 84.82 -7.98 2.64
N ASP A 101 85.87 -7.89 1.82
CA ASP A 101 86.81 -9.01 1.59
C ASP A 101 87.70 -9.29 2.82
N ARG A 102 88.04 -8.28 3.63
CA ARG A 102 88.76 -8.45 4.91
C ARG A 102 87.89 -9.04 6.02
N PHE A 103 86.56 -8.87 5.96
CA PHE A 103 85.60 -9.44 6.92
C PHE A 103 85.45 -10.97 6.82
N GLN A 104 86.02 -11.64 5.80
CA GLN A 104 86.10 -13.11 5.79
C GLN A 104 86.86 -13.65 7.01
N GLY A 105 87.92 -12.98 7.48
CA GLY A 105 88.64 -13.35 8.69
C GLY A 105 87.86 -13.16 10.00
N LEU A 106 86.78 -12.36 9.97
CA LEU A 106 85.90 -12.10 11.11
C LEU A 106 84.69 -13.04 11.17
N GLN A 107 84.59 -14.04 10.29
CA GLN A 107 83.55 -15.07 10.36
C GLN A 107 83.54 -15.78 11.73
N GLN A 108 84.72 -16.07 12.30
CA GLN A 108 84.82 -16.67 13.63
C GLN A 108 84.29 -15.74 14.73
N MET A 109 84.54 -14.44 14.63
CA MET A 109 84.00 -13.46 15.59
C MET A 109 82.49 -13.26 15.43
N ARG A 110 81.96 -13.32 14.21
CA ARG A 110 80.50 -13.33 13.96
C ARG A 110 79.83 -14.59 14.49
N ALA A 111 80.47 -15.75 14.35
CA ALA A 111 79.99 -17.01 14.92
C ALA A 111 79.98 -16.94 16.47
N LEU A 112 81.08 -16.47 17.07
CA LEU A 112 81.17 -16.23 18.52
C LEU A 112 80.16 -15.19 19.02
N MET A 113 79.93 -14.12 18.28
CA MET A 113 78.92 -13.11 18.60
C MET A 113 77.51 -13.68 18.49
N ALA A 114 77.24 -14.55 17.52
CA ALA A 114 75.97 -15.26 17.42
C ALA A 114 75.76 -16.23 18.60
N GLU A 115 76.78 -17.01 18.99
CA GLU A 115 76.75 -17.87 20.18
C GLU A 115 76.58 -17.06 21.47
N HIS A 116 77.29 -15.94 21.61
CA HIS A 116 77.16 -15.06 22.77
C HIS A 116 75.78 -14.40 22.83
N MET A 117 75.21 -13.95 21.71
CA MET A 117 73.83 -13.46 21.67
C MET A 117 72.81 -14.55 22.00
N GLN A 118 73.03 -15.79 21.56
CA GLN A 118 72.19 -16.93 21.92
C GLN A 118 72.25 -17.23 23.42
N LEU A 119 73.45 -17.29 23.99
CA LEU A 119 73.63 -17.50 25.42
C LEU A 119 73.03 -16.34 26.24
N ALA A 120 73.20 -15.10 25.79
CA ALA A 120 72.60 -13.93 26.43
C ALA A 120 71.06 -13.97 26.38
N SER A 121 70.45 -14.34 25.26
CA SER A 121 68.98 -14.47 25.17
C SER A 121 68.48 -15.60 26.07
N VAL A 122 69.20 -16.72 26.15
CA VAL A 122 68.86 -17.84 27.05
C VAL A 122 68.98 -17.40 28.51
N VAL A 123 70.04 -16.70 28.91
CA VAL A 123 70.21 -16.20 30.29
C VAL A 123 69.10 -15.23 30.69
N GLN A 124 68.58 -14.42 29.76
CA GLN A 124 67.47 -13.52 30.02
C GLN A 124 66.11 -14.23 30.10
N VAL A 125 65.85 -15.20 29.20
CA VAL A 125 64.54 -15.86 29.06
C VAL A 125 64.35 -17.01 30.06
N LEU A 126 65.42 -17.73 30.42
CA LEU A 126 65.35 -18.94 31.23
C LEU A 126 64.80 -18.71 32.66
N PRO A 127 65.20 -17.66 33.41
CA PRO A 127 64.57 -17.33 34.70
C PRO A 127 63.07 -17.04 34.58
N GLN A 128 62.66 -16.36 33.50
CA GLN A 128 61.27 -16.04 33.25
C GLN A 128 60.46 -17.31 32.94
N LEU A 129 61.00 -18.24 32.14
CA LEU A 129 60.37 -19.54 31.87
C LEU A 129 60.11 -20.39 33.11
N PHE A 130 61.00 -20.35 34.11
CA PHE A 130 60.77 -21.05 35.38
C PHE A 130 59.67 -20.42 36.24
N SER A 131 59.47 -19.10 36.12
CA SER A 131 58.39 -18.39 36.84
C SER A 131 57.00 -18.57 36.22
N VAL A 132 56.90 -19.06 34.98
CA VAL A 132 55.63 -19.19 34.24
C VAL A 132 54.58 -20.02 35.00
N GLN A 133 54.99 -21.11 35.66
CA GLN A 133 54.05 -21.96 36.41
C GLN A 133 53.50 -21.28 37.68
N GLU A 134 54.31 -20.48 38.36
CA GLU A 134 53.89 -19.69 39.51
C GLU A 134 52.92 -18.59 39.08
N VAL A 135 53.27 -17.86 38.00
CA VAL A 135 52.40 -16.83 37.41
C VAL A 135 51.08 -17.45 36.94
N PHE A 136 51.07 -18.62 36.31
CA PHE A 136 49.82 -19.32 35.94
C PHE A 136 48.89 -19.53 37.13
N SER A 137 49.42 -20.04 38.25
CA SER A 137 48.63 -20.28 39.45
C SER A 137 48.09 -18.99 40.08
N HIS A 138 48.88 -17.92 40.04
CA HIS A 138 48.49 -16.60 40.55
C HIS A 138 47.42 -15.96 39.65
N THR A 139 47.61 -15.98 38.33
CA THR A 139 46.62 -15.47 37.37
C THR A 139 45.29 -16.20 37.49
N LEU A 140 45.29 -17.52 37.72
CA LEU A 140 44.06 -18.26 38.04
C LEU A 140 43.37 -17.69 39.29
N GLN A 141 44.10 -17.43 40.38
CA GLN A 141 43.51 -16.86 41.60
C GLN A 141 42.93 -15.46 41.37
N LEU A 142 43.61 -14.62 40.59
CA LEU A 142 43.12 -13.29 40.20
C LEU A 142 41.82 -13.38 39.40
N LEU A 143 41.72 -14.32 38.45
CA LEU A 143 40.48 -14.56 37.70
C LEU A 143 39.33 -15.02 38.60
N HIS A 144 39.60 -15.90 39.57
CA HIS A 144 38.58 -16.30 40.55
C HIS A 144 38.13 -15.12 41.45
N GLY A 145 39.05 -14.20 41.75
CA GLY A 145 38.78 -12.97 42.50
C GLY A 145 38.19 -11.81 41.70
N GLN A 146 37.86 -12.01 40.40
CA GLN A 146 37.38 -10.97 39.47
C GLN A 146 38.33 -9.75 39.33
N GLN A 147 39.62 -9.92 39.60
CA GLN A 147 40.65 -8.91 39.37
C GLN A 147 41.14 -8.98 37.92
N LEU A 148 40.25 -8.59 37.00
CA LEU A 148 40.41 -8.85 35.56
C LEU A 148 41.60 -8.12 34.94
N LEU A 149 41.90 -6.90 35.39
CA LEU A 149 42.98 -6.09 34.80
C LEU A 149 44.35 -6.64 35.18
N GLU A 150 44.52 -7.03 36.44
CA GLU A 150 45.73 -7.66 36.94
C GLU A 150 45.94 -9.03 36.29
N ALA A 151 44.88 -9.85 36.22
CA ALA A 151 44.92 -11.14 35.54
C ALA A 151 45.27 -10.99 34.03
N HIS A 152 44.70 -9.99 33.37
CA HIS A 152 44.99 -9.69 31.96
C HIS A 152 46.43 -9.23 31.75
N ALA A 153 46.99 -8.41 32.65
CA ALA A 153 48.37 -7.97 32.56
C ALA A 153 49.36 -9.14 32.65
N GLU A 154 49.12 -10.09 33.58
CA GLU A 154 49.94 -11.30 33.70
C GLU A 154 49.79 -12.21 32.47
N LEU A 155 48.56 -12.38 31.97
CA LEU A 155 48.30 -13.10 30.72
C LEU A 155 49.05 -12.51 29.53
N MET A 156 49.00 -11.19 29.34
CA MET A 156 49.71 -10.52 28.26
C MET A 156 51.22 -10.67 28.38
N MET A 157 51.78 -10.58 29.60
CA MET A 157 53.21 -10.81 29.82
C MET A 157 53.62 -12.22 29.39
N MET A 158 52.82 -13.24 29.77
CA MET A 158 53.06 -14.63 29.39
C MET A 158 52.88 -14.87 27.89
N GLU A 159 51.84 -14.31 27.26
CA GLU A 159 51.63 -14.34 25.81
C GLU A 159 52.81 -13.69 25.08
N HIS A 160 53.24 -12.50 25.50
CA HIS A 160 54.37 -11.80 24.89
C HIS A 160 55.67 -12.60 24.99
N LEU A 161 55.97 -13.19 26.16
CA LEU A 161 57.14 -14.03 26.34
C LEU A 161 57.11 -15.25 25.40
N ARG A 162 55.96 -15.94 25.33
CA ARG A 162 55.77 -17.07 24.40
C ARG A 162 55.99 -16.63 22.95
N ASP A 163 55.37 -15.52 22.56
CA ASP A 163 55.33 -15.04 21.18
C ASP A 163 56.70 -14.53 20.72
N ASP A 164 57.45 -13.87 21.60
CA ASP A 164 58.84 -13.45 21.36
C ASP A 164 59.75 -14.66 21.14
N ILE A 165 59.64 -15.71 21.97
CA ILE A 165 60.40 -16.94 21.80
C ILE A 165 60.03 -17.62 20.48
N LEU A 166 58.73 -17.73 20.16
CA LEU A 166 58.26 -18.34 18.92
C LEU A 166 58.70 -17.54 17.68
N SER A 167 58.67 -16.21 17.74
CA SER A 167 59.14 -15.32 16.69
C SER A 167 60.64 -15.48 16.44
N GLN A 168 61.46 -15.52 17.50
CA GLN A 168 62.90 -15.77 17.39
C GLN A 168 63.20 -17.17 16.81
N LEU A 169 62.44 -18.20 17.19
CA LEU A 169 62.56 -19.54 16.61
C LEU A 169 62.15 -19.56 15.13
N HIS A 170 61.11 -18.82 14.77
CA HIS A 170 60.62 -18.70 13.40
C HIS A 170 61.66 -18.02 12.50
N LEU A 171 62.22 -16.87 12.93
CA LEU A 171 63.28 -16.15 12.21
C LEU A 171 64.53 -17.02 11.99
N ARG A 172 64.82 -17.93 12.93
CA ARG A 172 65.94 -18.87 12.87
C ARG A 172 65.61 -20.20 12.19
N ARG A 173 64.38 -20.41 11.73
CA ARG A 173 63.88 -21.64 11.07
C ARG A 173 64.05 -22.91 11.92
N LEU A 174 63.93 -22.79 13.24
CA LEU A 174 64.08 -23.89 14.20
C LEU A 174 62.73 -24.49 14.62
N SER A 175 62.00 -25.04 13.64
CA SER A 175 60.61 -25.51 13.86
C SER A 175 60.50 -26.70 14.82
N SER A 176 61.55 -27.51 15.00
CA SER A 176 61.55 -28.67 15.90
C SER A 176 61.45 -28.30 17.39
N ALA A 177 61.89 -27.10 17.77
CA ALA A 177 61.87 -26.62 19.16
C ALA A 177 60.54 -25.97 19.57
N GLN A 178 59.65 -25.69 18.60
CA GLN A 178 58.36 -25.03 18.85
C GLN A 178 57.44 -25.86 19.76
N ALA A 179 57.40 -27.18 19.55
CA ALA A 179 56.57 -28.09 20.35
C ALA A 179 56.95 -28.07 21.84
N THR A 180 58.24 -27.97 22.14
CA THR A 180 58.73 -27.88 23.52
C THR A 180 58.30 -26.56 24.16
N VAL A 181 58.46 -25.43 23.47
CA VAL A 181 58.01 -24.12 23.99
C VAL A 181 56.50 -24.14 24.26
N LEU A 182 55.69 -24.64 23.32
CA LEU A 182 54.24 -24.71 23.49
C LEU A 182 53.83 -25.59 24.68
N SER A 183 54.58 -26.64 25.02
CA SER A 183 54.33 -27.46 26.20
C SER A 183 54.48 -26.70 27.52
N TYR A 184 55.46 -25.79 27.63
CA TYR A 184 55.65 -24.93 28.81
C TYR A 184 54.52 -23.92 28.99
N PHE A 185 53.91 -23.46 27.89
CA PHE A 185 52.79 -22.51 27.88
C PHE A 185 51.42 -23.18 27.67
N SER A 186 51.31 -24.49 27.91
CA SER A 186 50.08 -25.25 27.63
C SER A 186 48.85 -24.76 28.42
N GLY A 187 49.05 -24.25 29.64
CA GLY A 187 47.97 -23.66 30.47
C GLY A 187 47.49 -22.27 30.01
N LEU A 188 48.20 -21.61 29.10
CA LEU A 188 47.88 -20.26 28.66
C LEU A 188 46.56 -20.21 27.87
N GLN A 189 46.28 -21.25 27.08
CA GLN A 189 45.03 -21.33 26.33
C GLN A 189 43.82 -21.41 27.27
N GLU A 190 43.88 -22.26 28.30
CA GLU A 190 42.80 -22.42 29.28
C GLU A 190 42.54 -21.14 30.07
N LEU A 191 43.60 -20.42 30.46
CA LEU A 191 43.47 -19.11 31.10
C LEU A 191 42.80 -18.07 30.19
N ASN A 192 43.18 -18.04 28.92
CA ASN A 192 42.60 -17.12 27.93
C ASN A 192 41.11 -17.42 27.71
N GLU A 193 40.76 -18.70 27.61
CA GLU A 193 39.37 -19.15 27.51
C GLU A 193 38.57 -18.82 28.78
N THR A 194 39.18 -18.92 29.96
CA THR A 194 38.55 -18.57 31.24
C THR A 194 38.30 -17.07 31.35
N LEU A 195 39.29 -16.24 31.02
CA LEU A 195 39.13 -14.79 30.94
C LEU A 195 38.04 -14.42 29.92
N ALA A 196 38.08 -15.01 28.72
CA ALA A 196 37.09 -14.75 27.69
C ALA A 196 35.67 -15.11 28.16
N LYS A 197 35.48 -16.25 28.83
CA LYS A 197 34.18 -16.64 29.42
C LYS A 197 33.68 -15.60 30.44
N GLN A 198 34.55 -15.10 31.31
CA GLN A 198 34.18 -14.06 32.27
C GLN A 198 33.83 -12.74 31.59
N LEU A 199 34.61 -12.33 30.57
CA LEU A 199 34.31 -11.14 29.77
C LEU A 199 32.94 -11.25 29.11
N TRP A 200 32.60 -12.39 28.50
CA TRP A 200 31.29 -12.59 27.86
C TRP A 200 30.14 -12.65 28.87
N GLY A 201 30.36 -13.18 30.07
CA GLY A 201 29.38 -13.09 31.16
C GLY A 201 29.10 -11.65 31.60
N ILE A 202 30.14 -10.82 31.67
CA ILE A 202 30.04 -9.38 31.98
C ILE A 202 29.33 -8.62 30.86
N VAL A 203 29.71 -8.85 29.61
CA VAL A 203 29.05 -8.23 28.44
C VAL A 203 27.59 -8.66 28.34
N GLY A 204 27.30 -9.92 28.63
CA GLY A 204 25.93 -10.45 28.69
C GLY A 204 25.10 -9.91 29.84
N SER A 205 25.73 -9.30 30.85
CA SER A 205 25.04 -8.62 31.96
C SER A 205 25.19 -7.10 31.85
N SER A 206 25.58 -6.58 30.69
CA SER A 206 25.96 -5.17 30.50
C SER A 206 24.90 -4.17 30.92
N LEU A 207 23.62 -4.39 30.59
CA LEU A 207 22.53 -3.48 30.95
C LEU A 207 22.32 -3.35 32.47
N GLN A 208 22.56 -4.43 33.22
CA GLN A 208 22.50 -4.41 34.69
C GLN A 208 23.78 -3.82 35.28
N LEU A 209 24.95 -4.25 34.78
CA LEU A 209 26.25 -3.85 35.32
C LEU A 209 26.55 -2.36 35.09
N VAL A 210 26.12 -1.78 33.99
CA VAL A 210 26.27 -0.33 33.74
C VAL A 210 25.59 0.51 34.82
N HIS A 211 24.55 -0.03 35.49
CA HIS A 211 23.89 0.62 36.61
C HIS A 211 24.49 0.23 37.98
N GLU A 212 24.74 -1.05 38.20
CA GLU A 212 25.17 -1.59 39.51
C GLU A 212 26.69 -1.48 39.76
N ASP A 213 27.50 -1.79 38.75
CA ASP A 213 28.96 -1.76 38.81
C ASP A 213 29.58 -1.40 37.44
N PRO A 214 29.58 -0.09 37.09
CA PRO A 214 30.14 0.36 35.82
C PRO A 214 31.65 0.14 35.74
N VAL A 215 32.35 0.01 36.87
CA VAL A 215 33.81 -0.19 36.92
C VAL A 215 34.17 -1.56 36.37
N LEU A 216 33.43 -2.60 36.76
CA LEU A 216 33.62 -3.95 36.25
C LEU A 216 33.37 -4.01 34.73
N PHE A 217 32.30 -3.40 34.25
CA PHE A 217 31.98 -3.35 32.82
C PHE A 217 33.05 -2.60 32.01
N VAL A 218 33.47 -1.41 32.48
CA VAL A 218 34.54 -0.63 31.83
C VAL A 218 35.87 -1.40 31.83
N SER A 219 36.17 -2.16 32.89
CA SER A 219 37.37 -2.99 32.96
C SER A 219 37.37 -4.07 31.87
N ALA A 220 36.23 -4.72 31.65
CA ALA A 220 36.07 -5.68 30.56
C ALA A 220 36.25 -5.03 29.17
N VAL A 221 35.63 -3.87 28.94
CA VAL A 221 35.76 -3.12 27.67
C VAL A 221 37.21 -2.68 27.42
N ARG A 222 37.92 -2.24 28.46
CA ARG A 222 39.34 -1.85 28.36
C ARG A 222 40.24 -3.02 27.98
N ILE A 223 39.96 -4.22 28.49
CA ILE A 223 40.69 -5.44 28.12
C ILE A 223 40.46 -5.74 26.63
N ILE A 224 39.20 -5.69 26.17
CA ILE A 224 38.84 -5.92 24.76
C ILE A 224 39.56 -4.93 23.83
N GLU A 225 39.53 -3.64 24.14
CA GLU A 225 40.22 -2.60 23.35
C GLU A 225 41.74 -2.76 23.35
N ARG A 226 42.30 -3.20 24.48
CA ARG A 226 43.74 -3.45 24.57
C ARG A 226 44.16 -4.61 23.66
N GLU A 227 43.37 -5.68 23.64
CA GLU A 227 43.60 -6.86 22.82
C GLU A 227 43.42 -6.57 21.33
N GLU A 228 42.39 -5.81 20.95
CA GLU A 228 42.19 -5.38 19.56
C GLU A 228 43.37 -4.50 19.08
N LYS A 229 43.87 -3.59 19.92
CA LYS A 229 45.04 -2.77 19.58
C LYS A 229 46.31 -3.60 19.37
N ILE A 230 46.48 -4.68 20.12
CA ILE A 230 47.59 -5.63 19.93
C ILE A 230 47.44 -6.34 18.57
N ASP A 231 46.23 -6.80 18.27
CA ASP A 231 45.92 -7.43 16.98
C ASP A 231 46.21 -6.48 15.80
N ASP A 232 45.76 -5.23 15.86
CA ASP A 232 46.01 -4.21 14.83
C ASP A 232 47.51 -3.97 14.60
N THR A 233 48.29 -3.89 15.69
CA THR A 233 49.74 -3.68 15.63
C THR A 233 50.43 -4.88 14.97
N LEU A 234 50.05 -6.10 15.37
CA LEU A 234 50.61 -7.34 14.81
C LEU A 234 50.27 -7.51 13.33
N LEU A 235 49.05 -7.17 12.91
CA LEU A 235 48.64 -7.27 11.50
C LEU A 235 49.38 -6.30 10.58
N LEU A 236 49.82 -5.14 11.10
CA LEU A 236 50.55 -4.13 10.33
C LEU A 236 52.06 -4.40 10.27
N GLU A 237 52.66 -4.83 11.38
CA GLU A 237 54.13 -4.80 11.55
C GLU A 237 54.77 -6.20 11.59
N ALA A 238 54.03 -7.25 11.92
CA ALA A 238 54.63 -8.54 12.24
C ALA A 238 54.88 -9.42 11.00
N THR A 239 56.10 -9.95 10.89
CA THR A 239 56.46 -11.00 9.92
C THR A 239 56.03 -12.41 10.36
N PHE A 240 55.67 -12.55 11.63
CA PHE A 240 55.20 -13.80 12.25
C PHE A 240 53.92 -13.50 13.03
N LEU A 241 52.85 -14.25 12.75
CA LEU A 241 51.60 -14.14 13.48
C LEU A 241 51.57 -15.20 14.60
N PRO A 242 51.48 -14.80 15.87
CA PRO A 242 51.42 -15.75 16.97
C PRO A 242 50.16 -16.64 16.95
N PRO A 243 50.21 -17.83 17.57
CA PRO A 243 49.07 -18.72 17.61
C PRO A 243 47.90 -18.11 18.41
N GLY A 244 46.71 -18.11 17.81
CA GLY A 244 45.49 -17.56 18.42
C GLY A 244 45.25 -16.07 18.14
N ARG A 245 46.05 -15.43 17.27
CA ARG A 245 45.88 -14.05 16.83
C ARG A 245 45.43 -14.01 15.35
N PRO A 246 44.65 -13.00 14.91
CA PRO A 246 43.95 -12.03 15.76
C PRO A 246 42.83 -12.70 16.56
N LYS A 247 42.53 -12.17 17.75
CA LYS A 247 41.47 -12.65 18.64
C LYS A 247 40.09 -12.14 18.22
N GLY A 248 40.00 -10.95 17.62
CA GLY A 248 38.75 -10.39 17.11
C GLY A 248 37.67 -10.14 18.18
N TRP A 249 38.09 -9.77 19.40
CA TRP A 249 37.21 -9.66 20.55
C TRP A 249 36.21 -8.52 20.45
N ARG A 250 36.49 -7.47 19.67
CA ARG A 250 35.50 -6.43 19.39
C ARG A 250 34.29 -6.95 18.61
N GLN A 251 34.51 -7.81 17.61
CA GLN A 251 33.41 -8.44 16.88
C GLN A 251 32.60 -9.35 17.81
N LYS A 252 33.29 -10.13 18.67
CA LYS A 252 32.62 -11.01 19.62
C LYS A 252 31.83 -10.23 20.69
N PHE A 253 32.34 -9.08 21.15
CA PHE A 253 31.63 -8.17 22.04
C PHE A 253 30.28 -7.75 21.45
N CYS A 254 30.27 -7.24 20.21
CA CYS A 254 29.03 -6.84 19.55
C CYS A 254 28.06 -8.02 19.39
N HIS A 255 28.58 -9.20 19.05
CA HIS A 255 27.77 -10.41 18.90
C HIS A 255 27.15 -10.87 20.22
N VAL A 256 27.89 -10.90 21.33
CA VAL A 256 27.37 -11.29 22.65
C VAL A 256 26.30 -10.31 23.11
N LEU A 257 26.50 -9.01 22.87
CA LEU A 257 25.50 -7.99 23.16
C LEU A 257 24.21 -8.22 22.35
N GLN A 258 24.34 -8.56 21.06
CA GLN A 258 23.21 -8.90 20.19
C GLN A 258 22.44 -10.14 20.68
N GLU A 259 23.15 -11.20 21.04
CA GLU A 259 22.55 -12.43 21.59
C GLU A 259 21.83 -12.18 22.91
N THR A 260 22.38 -11.30 23.75
CA THR A 260 21.78 -10.94 25.04
C THR A 260 20.47 -10.17 24.86
N ILE A 261 20.47 -9.16 24.00
CA ILE A 261 19.28 -8.36 23.67
C ILE A 261 18.18 -9.25 23.07
N THR A 262 18.54 -10.11 22.13
CA THR A 262 17.59 -11.03 21.48
C THR A 262 17.06 -12.09 22.45
N GLY A 263 17.92 -12.65 23.31
CA GLY A 263 17.54 -13.64 24.31
C GLY A 263 16.61 -13.09 25.40
N ALA A 264 16.85 -11.86 25.87
CA ALA A 264 16.12 -11.29 27.01
C ALA A 264 14.63 -11.03 26.72
N HIS A 265 14.31 -10.53 25.52
CA HIS A 265 12.94 -10.10 25.19
C HIS A 265 12.18 -11.08 24.29
N PHE A 266 12.89 -11.92 23.53
CA PHE A 266 12.29 -12.67 22.43
C PHE A 266 12.43 -14.21 22.58
N GLN A 267 13.03 -14.72 23.67
CA GLN A 267 13.11 -16.15 23.98
C GLN A 267 12.26 -16.54 25.21
N ALA A 268 10.92 -16.48 25.12
CA ALA A 268 9.97 -16.99 26.14
C ALA A 268 8.56 -17.27 25.55
N PRO A 269 7.71 -18.13 26.17
CA PRO A 269 6.97 -19.21 25.51
C PRO A 269 5.66 -18.82 24.82
N HIS A 270 5.25 -19.70 23.89
CA HIS A 270 4.02 -19.75 23.10
C HIS A 270 2.91 -18.80 23.58
N MET A 271 2.70 -17.75 22.80
CA MET A 271 1.72 -16.71 23.06
C MET A 271 0.30 -17.26 22.95
N ALA A 272 -0.61 -16.74 23.78
CA ALA A 272 -2.02 -16.81 23.45
C ALA A 272 -2.25 -15.91 22.23
N ALA A 273 -2.50 -16.51 21.06
CA ALA A 273 -2.77 -15.84 19.78
C ALA A 273 -4.08 -15.01 19.77
N GLU A 274 -4.60 -14.64 20.94
CA GLU A 274 -5.83 -13.87 21.13
C GLU A 274 -5.51 -12.38 21.29
N GLY A 275 -6.32 -11.52 20.67
CA GLY A 275 -6.09 -10.07 20.58
C GLY A 275 -5.64 -9.36 21.89
N PRO A 276 -6.32 -9.53 23.03
CA PRO A 276 -5.92 -8.90 24.29
C PRO A 276 -4.57 -9.38 24.84
N GLY A 277 -4.23 -10.65 24.59
CA GLY A 277 -2.94 -11.23 24.96
C GLY A 277 -1.80 -10.59 24.16
N LEU A 278 -2.03 -10.42 22.86
CA LEU A 278 -1.07 -9.80 21.94
C LEU A 278 -0.84 -8.32 22.25
N ALA A 279 -1.89 -7.53 22.50
CA ALA A 279 -1.75 -6.12 22.87
C ALA A 279 -0.92 -5.95 24.14
N ARG A 280 -1.15 -6.79 25.16
CA ARG A 280 -0.36 -6.78 26.39
C ARG A 280 1.10 -7.15 26.14
N HIS A 281 1.36 -8.13 25.29
CA HIS A 281 2.72 -8.52 24.90
C HIS A 281 3.47 -7.36 24.23
N LEU A 282 2.86 -6.71 23.23
CA LEU A 282 3.46 -5.56 22.55
C LEU A 282 3.72 -4.38 23.50
N ALA A 283 2.82 -4.13 24.46
CA ALA A 283 3.02 -3.10 25.49
C ALA A 283 4.19 -3.42 26.43
N VAL A 284 4.39 -4.70 26.80
CA VAL A 284 5.54 -5.15 27.59
C VAL A 284 6.84 -4.96 26.80
N LEU A 285 6.87 -5.35 25.52
CA LEU A 285 8.01 -5.13 24.65
C LEU A 285 8.33 -3.64 24.49
N GLN A 286 7.32 -2.80 24.23
CA GLN A 286 7.48 -1.35 24.12
C GLN A 286 8.12 -0.77 25.38
N LYS A 287 7.60 -1.11 26.57
CA LYS A 287 8.14 -0.60 27.84
C LYS A 287 9.56 -1.12 28.11
N GLY A 288 9.81 -2.40 27.87
CA GLY A 288 11.11 -3.05 28.09
C GLY A 288 12.19 -2.43 27.21
N ILE A 289 11.98 -2.41 25.90
CA ILE A 289 12.92 -1.86 24.92
C ILE A 289 13.22 -0.38 25.21
N MET A 290 12.19 0.42 25.50
CA MET A 290 12.37 1.84 25.83
C MET A 290 13.19 2.04 27.10
N SER A 291 12.98 1.21 28.13
CA SER A 291 13.76 1.32 29.37
C SER A 291 15.24 0.99 29.15
N GLU A 292 15.54 -0.02 28.33
CA GLU A 292 16.92 -0.43 28.06
C GLU A 292 17.62 0.53 27.10
N LEU A 293 16.95 1.03 26.07
CA LEU A 293 17.53 2.03 25.16
C LEU A 293 17.90 3.33 25.90
N ARG A 294 17.12 3.75 26.90
CA ARG A 294 17.49 4.87 27.77
C ARG A 294 18.76 4.57 28.57
N VAL A 295 18.88 3.38 29.16
CA VAL A 295 20.10 2.96 29.87
C VAL A 295 21.30 2.93 28.92
N VAL A 296 21.13 2.44 27.69
CA VAL A 296 22.20 2.43 26.69
C VAL A 296 22.64 3.84 26.37
N LYS A 297 21.69 4.74 26.07
CA LYS A 297 21.98 6.15 25.74
C LYS A 297 22.64 6.90 26.89
N ASP A 298 22.04 6.85 28.08
CA ASP A 298 22.42 7.72 29.19
C ASP A 298 23.66 7.20 29.94
N LEU A 299 23.84 5.88 30.02
CA LEU A 299 24.88 5.26 30.83
C LEU A 299 25.90 4.47 29.99
N MET A 300 25.45 3.55 29.12
CA MET A 300 26.38 2.63 28.42
C MET A 300 27.29 3.35 27.42
N VAL A 301 26.80 4.42 26.78
CA VAL A 301 27.61 5.28 25.88
C VAL A 301 28.81 5.90 26.61
N GLN A 302 28.72 6.14 27.92
CA GLN A 302 29.84 6.68 28.71
C GLN A 302 30.89 5.61 29.06
N CYS A 303 30.52 4.33 29.00
CA CYS A 303 31.39 3.20 29.37
C CYS A 303 32.13 2.59 28.17
N VAL A 304 31.67 2.86 26.94
CA VAL A 304 32.19 2.25 25.70
C VAL A 304 32.80 3.33 24.80
N PRO A 305 33.95 3.08 24.12
CA PRO A 305 34.53 4.05 23.21
C PRO A 305 33.60 4.48 22.07
N ALA A 306 33.68 5.75 21.67
CA ALA A 306 32.78 6.35 20.68
C ALA A 306 32.81 5.66 19.30
N HIS A 307 33.94 5.06 18.89
CA HIS A 307 34.07 4.37 17.60
C HIS A 307 33.25 3.08 17.50
N TYR A 308 32.74 2.54 18.62
CA TYR A 308 31.82 1.40 18.61
C TYR A 308 30.42 1.80 18.13
N ASN A 309 30.05 3.07 18.26
CA ASN A 309 28.70 3.55 18.01
C ASN A 309 27.63 2.67 18.70
N ILE A 310 27.84 2.40 20.00
CA ILE A 310 27.12 1.35 20.74
C ILE A 310 25.61 1.57 20.74
N LEU A 311 25.15 2.82 20.82
CA LEU A 311 23.73 3.16 20.75
C LEU A 311 23.12 2.71 19.42
N SER A 312 23.80 2.98 18.29
CA SER A 312 23.35 2.54 16.97
C SER A 312 23.35 1.03 16.83
N VAL A 313 24.33 0.33 17.42
CA VAL A 313 24.39 -1.14 17.40
C VAL A 313 23.19 -1.71 18.18
N CYS A 314 22.92 -1.21 19.38
CA CYS A 314 21.78 -1.65 20.18
C CYS A 314 20.44 -1.34 19.50
N THR A 315 20.23 -0.12 18.99
CA THR A 315 18.98 0.26 18.31
C THR A 315 18.73 -0.57 17.06
N ALA A 316 19.73 -0.81 16.23
CA ALA A 316 19.63 -1.69 15.07
C ALA A 316 19.32 -3.14 15.47
N THR A 317 19.90 -3.60 16.59
CA THR A 317 19.64 -4.94 17.12
C THR A 317 18.21 -5.09 17.61
N PHE A 318 17.70 -4.13 18.40
CA PHE A 318 16.29 -4.14 18.84
C PHE A 318 15.34 -4.08 17.64
N HIS A 319 15.62 -3.24 16.65
CA HIS A 319 14.82 -3.14 15.44
C HIS A 319 14.76 -4.48 14.68
N GLN A 320 15.92 -5.10 14.44
CA GLN A 320 15.98 -6.38 13.74
C GLN A 320 15.31 -7.51 14.53
N ALA A 321 15.54 -7.57 15.84
CA ALA A 321 14.94 -8.56 16.72
C ALA A 321 13.42 -8.44 16.75
N LEU A 322 12.91 -7.20 16.86
CA LEU A 322 11.48 -6.91 16.85
C LEU A 322 10.86 -7.26 15.49
N SER A 323 11.50 -6.89 14.37
CA SER A 323 11.07 -7.27 13.01
C SER A 323 10.95 -8.79 12.88
N ASN A 324 11.97 -9.55 13.30
CA ASN A 324 11.95 -11.01 13.26
C ASN A 324 10.82 -11.58 14.14
N HIS A 325 10.63 -11.02 15.34
CA HIS A 325 9.57 -11.44 16.26
C HIS A 325 8.18 -11.20 15.70
N LEU A 326 7.94 -10.05 15.07
CA LEU A 326 6.66 -9.77 14.38
C LEU A 326 6.44 -10.74 13.22
N GLN A 327 7.48 -11.08 12.45
CA GLN A 327 7.39 -12.09 11.40
C GLN A 327 7.02 -13.47 11.96
N ASP A 328 7.58 -13.85 13.11
CA ASP A 328 7.26 -15.11 13.78
C ASP A 328 5.79 -15.14 14.25
N ILE A 329 5.29 -14.06 14.85
CA ILE A 329 3.87 -13.94 15.21
C ILE A 329 2.97 -14.06 13.97
N LEU A 330 3.34 -13.42 12.86
CA LEU A 330 2.56 -13.42 11.62
C LEU A 330 2.57 -14.77 10.86
N ARG A 331 3.42 -15.73 11.26
CA ARG A 331 3.38 -17.12 10.75
C ARG A 331 2.20 -17.91 11.32
N GLU A 332 1.70 -17.54 12.50
CA GLU A 332 0.52 -18.15 13.10
C GLU A 332 -0.79 -17.72 12.40
N ASP A 333 -1.87 -18.48 12.57
CA ASP A 333 -3.20 -18.08 12.08
C ASP A 333 -3.88 -17.14 13.06
N LEU A 334 -3.65 -15.85 12.87
CA LEU A 334 -4.18 -14.79 13.71
C LEU A 334 -5.63 -14.43 13.34
N ASP A 335 -6.41 -14.02 14.34
CA ASP A 335 -7.74 -13.46 14.12
C ASP A 335 -7.69 -12.02 13.57
N LYS A 336 -8.85 -11.47 13.17
CA LYS A 336 -8.93 -10.11 12.63
C LYS A 336 -8.49 -9.03 13.62
N GLN A 337 -8.67 -9.26 14.93
CA GLN A 337 -8.33 -8.29 15.97
C GLN A 337 -6.83 -8.24 16.22
N ALA A 338 -6.17 -9.40 16.29
CA ALA A 338 -4.74 -9.55 16.40
C ALA A 338 -4.01 -8.97 15.18
N LEU A 339 -4.52 -9.22 13.97
CA LEU A 339 -4.00 -8.62 12.73
C LEU A 339 -4.13 -7.09 12.73
N PHE A 340 -5.26 -6.56 13.21
CA PHE A 340 -5.44 -5.11 13.37
C PHE A 340 -4.42 -4.52 14.34
N ILE A 341 -4.28 -5.12 15.53
CA ILE A 341 -3.35 -4.66 16.57
C ILE A 341 -1.90 -4.65 16.06
N LEU A 342 -1.48 -5.69 15.32
CA LEU A 342 -0.12 -5.74 14.77
C LEU A 342 0.14 -4.66 13.72
N LEU A 343 -0.80 -4.46 12.80
CA LEU A 343 -0.67 -3.44 11.75
C LEU A 343 -0.66 -2.03 12.37
N GLU A 344 -1.57 -1.75 13.29
CA GLU A 344 -1.65 -0.46 13.98
C GLU A 344 -0.39 -0.20 14.81
N TRP A 345 0.08 -1.19 15.57
CA TRP A 345 1.28 -1.05 16.39
C TRP A 345 2.55 -0.87 15.57
N ALA A 346 2.76 -1.68 14.53
CA ALA A 346 3.98 -1.64 13.73
C ALA A 346 4.07 -0.38 12.85
N LEU A 347 2.93 0.13 12.35
CA LEU A 347 2.91 1.30 11.47
C LEU A 347 2.87 2.60 12.26
N HIS A 348 2.04 2.68 13.31
CA HIS A 348 1.79 3.92 14.04
C HIS A 348 2.56 4.00 15.36
N VAL A 349 2.38 3.01 16.25
CA VAL A 349 2.95 3.07 17.61
C VAL A 349 4.48 3.03 17.58
N TYR A 350 5.08 2.20 16.74
CA TYR A 350 6.54 2.06 16.65
C TYR A 350 7.24 3.39 16.32
N HIS A 351 6.72 4.17 15.36
CA HIS A 351 7.26 5.47 14.95
C HIS A 351 6.78 6.63 15.83
N SER A 352 5.83 6.39 16.74
CA SER A 352 5.22 7.43 17.58
C SER A 352 6.17 7.96 18.66
N PRO A 353 5.85 9.11 19.29
CA PRO A 353 6.55 9.59 20.49
C PRO A 353 6.44 8.65 21.69
N GLU A 354 5.62 7.60 21.63
CA GLU A 354 5.49 6.61 22.70
C GLU A 354 6.56 5.50 22.62
N MET A 355 7.31 5.41 21.51
CA MET A 355 8.36 4.41 21.31
C MET A 355 9.60 5.01 20.63
N MET A 356 9.90 4.67 19.37
CA MET A 356 11.18 5.05 18.76
C MET A 356 11.28 6.55 18.46
N GLY A 357 10.14 7.24 18.32
CA GLY A 357 10.08 8.70 18.18
C GLY A 357 10.10 9.46 19.52
N HIS A 358 10.35 8.79 20.63
CA HIS A 358 10.29 9.40 21.97
C HIS A 358 11.38 10.49 22.14
N PRO A 359 11.07 11.64 22.77
CA PRO A 359 12.01 12.75 22.94
C PRO A 359 13.33 12.33 23.64
N ASP A 360 13.26 11.43 24.62
CA ASP A 360 14.46 10.90 25.30
C ASP A 360 15.45 10.17 24.36
N LEU A 361 15.06 9.75 23.16
CA LEU A 361 15.97 9.10 22.20
C LEU A 361 16.50 10.07 21.12
N LEU A 362 15.88 11.24 20.97
CA LEU A 362 16.28 12.26 20.02
C LEU A 362 17.33 13.19 20.63
N PRO A 363 18.29 13.71 19.83
CA PRO A 363 18.48 13.50 18.38
C PRO A 363 19.38 12.30 18.01
N GLU A 364 19.86 11.52 18.97
CA GLU A 364 20.92 10.52 18.74
C GLU A 364 20.43 9.27 18.00
N VAL A 365 19.13 8.96 18.04
CA VAL A 365 18.53 7.84 17.31
C VAL A 365 17.69 8.37 16.14
N ASP A 366 18.16 8.13 14.92
CA ASP A 366 17.37 8.39 13.71
C ASP A 366 16.59 7.12 13.30
N VAL A 367 15.29 7.13 13.60
CA VAL A 367 14.37 6.03 13.25
C VAL A 367 14.26 5.84 11.74
N SER A 368 14.39 6.92 10.96
CA SER A 368 14.27 6.84 9.51
C SER A 368 15.42 6.08 8.85
N ALA A 369 16.61 6.11 9.48
CA ALA A 369 17.78 5.37 9.03
C ALA A 369 17.67 3.85 9.26
N LEU A 370 16.82 3.41 10.21
CA LEU A 370 16.59 1.98 10.49
C LEU A 370 15.71 1.31 9.44
N GLY A 371 14.93 2.09 8.69
CA GLY A 371 13.91 1.58 7.77
C GLY A 371 12.62 1.14 8.47
N PRO A 372 11.62 0.69 7.70
CA PRO A 372 10.33 0.31 8.25
C PRO A 372 10.41 -1.02 9.01
N LEU A 373 9.75 -1.10 10.17
CA LEU A 373 9.74 -2.30 11.02
C LEU A 373 9.18 -3.54 10.30
N MET A 374 8.18 -3.33 9.44
CA MET A 374 7.66 -4.34 8.54
C MET A 374 7.95 -3.90 7.11
N SER A 375 8.44 -4.83 6.27
CA SER A 375 8.62 -4.53 4.86
C SER A 375 7.27 -4.24 4.18
N PRO A 376 7.23 -3.40 3.13
CA PRO A 376 5.99 -3.11 2.42
C PRO A 376 5.26 -4.37 1.92
N GLU A 377 6.00 -5.40 1.51
CA GLU A 377 5.45 -6.70 1.09
C GLU A 377 4.77 -7.43 2.24
N LEU A 378 5.37 -7.41 3.44
CA LEU A 378 4.82 -8.04 4.62
C LEU A 378 3.57 -7.29 5.12
N VAL A 379 3.57 -5.96 5.05
CA VAL A 379 2.38 -5.13 5.35
C VAL A 379 1.25 -5.50 4.41
N ASP A 380 1.49 -5.50 3.10
CA ASP A 380 0.49 -5.84 2.09
C ASP A 380 -0.02 -7.29 2.21
N GLN A 381 0.84 -8.24 2.58
CA GLN A 381 0.44 -9.61 2.92
C GLN A 381 -0.46 -9.67 4.16
N THR A 382 -0.13 -8.90 5.19
CA THR A 382 -0.90 -8.85 6.44
C THR A 382 -2.24 -8.15 6.25
N GLU A 383 -2.28 -7.07 5.48
CA GLU A 383 -3.50 -6.38 5.03
C GLU A 383 -4.43 -7.35 4.27
N ARG A 384 -3.89 -8.19 3.37
CA ARG A 384 -4.67 -9.24 2.69
C ARG A 384 -5.24 -10.26 3.66
N LYS A 385 -4.45 -10.76 4.61
CA LYS A 385 -4.93 -11.72 5.63
C LYS A 385 -6.07 -11.10 6.46
N TYR A 386 -5.89 -9.85 6.89
CA TYR A 386 -6.92 -9.09 7.62
C TYR A 386 -8.19 -8.96 6.79
N MET A 387 -8.08 -8.52 5.53
CA MET A 387 -9.20 -8.37 4.61
C MET A 387 -9.96 -9.68 4.42
N MET A 388 -9.28 -10.82 4.28
CA MET A 388 -9.91 -12.13 4.16
C MET A 388 -10.72 -12.51 5.41
N LYS A 389 -10.19 -12.25 6.61
CA LYS A 389 -10.90 -12.51 7.88
C LYS A 389 -12.09 -11.57 8.05
N VAL A 390 -11.97 -10.30 7.65
CA VAL A 390 -13.08 -9.33 7.64
C VAL A 390 -14.16 -9.77 6.65
N LYS A 391 -13.81 -10.10 5.41
CA LYS A 391 -14.75 -10.59 4.38
C LYS A 391 -15.55 -11.80 4.86
N ALA A 392 -14.89 -12.78 5.49
CA ALA A 392 -15.58 -13.94 6.06
C ALA A 392 -16.60 -13.54 7.16
N SER A 393 -16.20 -12.64 8.05
CA SER A 393 -17.07 -12.11 9.11
C SER A 393 -18.26 -11.31 8.55
N VAL A 394 -18.04 -10.50 7.51
CA VAL A 394 -19.06 -9.73 6.80
C VAL A 394 -20.07 -10.67 6.14
N LEU A 395 -19.58 -11.70 5.43
CA LEU A 395 -20.41 -12.67 4.72
C LEU A 395 -21.33 -13.45 5.66
N GLU A 396 -20.78 -13.95 6.77
CA GLU A 396 -21.51 -14.68 7.81
C GLU A 396 -22.60 -13.80 8.43
N TRP A 397 -22.25 -12.55 8.74
CA TRP A 397 -23.18 -11.62 9.37
C TRP A 397 -24.30 -11.18 8.41
N MET A 398 -23.97 -10.91 7.15
CA MET A 398 -24.95 -10.63 6.08
C MET A 398 -25.90 -11.82 5.87
N GLN A 399 -25.39 -13.04 5.93
CA GLN A 399 -26.22 -14.25 5.82
C GLN A 399 -27.21 -14.33 6.99
N ARG A 400 -26.74 -14.19 8.23
CA ARG A 400 -27.61 -14.17 9.42
C ARG A 400 -28.67 -13.08 9.33
N THR A 401 -28.30 -11.91 8.82
CA THR A 401 -29.23 -10.79 8.64
C THR A 401 -30.35 -11.15 7.66
N LEU A 402 -30.03 -11.79 6.52
CA LEU A 402 -31.05 -12.28 5.58
C LEU A 402 -31.93 -13.37 6.18
N GLU A 403 -31.35 -14.30 6.95
CA GLU A 403 -32.12 -15.36 7.62
C GLU A 403 -33.11 -14.78 8.62
N VAL A 404 -32.73 -13.72 9.36
CA VAL A 404 -33.65 -12.99 10.25
C VAL A 404 -34.72 -12.27 9.45
N GLU A 405 -34.34 -11.53 8.40
CA GLU A 405 -35.29 -10.81 7.54
C GLU A 405 -36.40 -11.73 7.01
N PHE A 406 -36.03 -12.88 6.42
CA PHE A 406 -37.02 -13.80 5.88
C PHE A 406 -37.81 -14.55 6.95
N LYS A 407 -37.29 -14.71 8.18
CA LYS A 407 -38.09 -15.23 9.31
C LYS A 407 -39.19 -14.26 9.72
N GLU A 408 -38.95 -12.95 9.63
CA GLU A 408 -39.98 -11.95 9.95
C GLU A 408 -41.20 -12.06 9.03
N TRP A 409 -41.01 -12.44 7.77
CA TRP A 409 -42.12 -12.55 6.81
C TRP A 409 -43.21 -13.53 7.26
N PHE A 410 -42.82 -14.58 7.98
CA PHE A 410 -43.72 -15.63 8.47
C PHE A 410 -44.36 -15.30 9.83
N ARG A 411 -44.18 -14.07 10.34
CA ARG A 411 -44.91 -13.59 11.50
C ARG A 411 -46.33 -13.15 11.11
N GLU A 412 -47.19 -13.10 12.11
CA GLU A 412 -48.59 -12.67 11.99
C GLU A 412 -48.75 -11.14 12.03
N GLU A 413 -47.69 -10.38 11.73
CA GLU A 413 -47.63 -8.92 11.81
C GLU A 413 -47.24 -8.32 10.45
N GLU A 414 -47.68 -7.08 10.18
CA GLU A 414 -47.25 -6.32 9.01
C GLU A 414 -45.80 -5.81 9.17
N PRO A 415 -45.10 -5.52 8.06
CA PRO A 415 -43.83 -4.83 8.12
C PRO A 415 -43.95 -3.49 8.85
N GLU A 416 -42.88 -3.09 9.53
CA GLU A 416 -42.80 -1.78 10.17
C GLU A 416 -42.98 -0.65 9.13
N THR A 417 -43.46 0.50 9.59
CA THR A 417 -43.61 1.70 8.75
C THR A 417 -42.74 2.85 9.26
N ASP A 418 -42.21 3.64 8.33
CA ASP A 418 -41.51 4.87 8.68
C ASP A 418 -42.48 5.98 9.10
N HIS A 419 -41.95 7.13 9.53
CA HIS A 419 -42.75 8.30 9.91
C HIS A 419 -43.64 8.86 8.77
N GLN A 420 -43.41 8.44 7.53
CA GLN A 420 -44.18 8.82 6.34
C GLN A 420 -45.19 7.73 5.95
N GLY A 421 -45.22 6.61 6.68
CA GLY A 421 -46.14 5.50 6.46
C GLY A 421 -45.69 4.50 5.37
N PHE A 422 -44.42 4.55 4.96
CA PHE A 422 -43.84 3.60 4.00
C PHE A 422 -43.32 2.35 4.70
N PHE A 423 -43.56 1.17 4.11
CA PHE A 423 -43.07 -0.09 4.68
C PHE A 423 -41.54 -0.15 4.66
N GLN A 424 -40.95 -0.66 5.74
CA GLN A 424 -39.50 -0.79 5.89
C GLN A 424 -39.16 -1.99 6.77
N SER A 425 -37.89 -2.38 6.74
CA SER A 425 -37.30 -3.23 7.77
C SER A 425 -35.96 -2.68 8.22
N ALA A 426 -35.38 -3.28 9.26
CA ALA A 426 -34.06 -2.89 9.75
C ALA A 426 -32.92 -3.30 8.78
N LEU A 427 -33.19 -4.13 7.76
CA LEU A 427 -32.20 -4.70 6.84
C LEU A 427 -31.23 -3.66 6.26
N PRO A 428 -31.69 -2.53 5.67
CA PRO A 428 -30.76 -1.55 5.08
C PRO A 428 -29.85 -0.92 6.12
N ILE A 429 -30.39 -0.54 7.28
CA ILE A 429 -29.63 0.14 8.34
C ILE A 429 -28.55 -0.79 8.86
N ILE A 430 -28.93 -2.02 9.18
CA ILE A 430 -28.06 -3.08 9.69
C ILE A 430 -26.91 -3.33 8.70
N VAL A 431 -27.20 -3.62 7.43
CA VAL A 431 -26.17 -3.88 6.40
C VAL A 431 -25.23 -2.68 6.21
N MET A 432 -25.78 -1.48 6.06
CA MET A 432 -24.97 -0.29 5.80
C MET A 432 -24.09 0.11 6.98
N GLN A 433 -24.62 0.00 8.21
CA GLN A 433 -23.85 0.30 9.41
C GLN A 433 -22.66 -0.65 9.56
N MET A 434 -22.88 -1.95 9.40
CA MET A 434 -21.81 -2.94 9.52
C MET A 434 -20.72 -2.73 8.46
N LEU A 435 -21.07 -2.44 7.21
CA LEU A 435 -20.08 -2.13 6.17
C LEU A 435 -19.30 -0.85 6.52
N LYS A 436 -20.00 0.20 6.95
CA LYS A 436 -19.38 1.48 7.33
C LYS A 436 -18.40 1.33 8.49
N GLU A 437 -18.75 0.58 9.52
CA GLU A 437 -17.88 0.33 10.69
C GLU A 437 -16.59 -0.38 10.28
N ASN A 438 -16.65 -1.40 9.43
CA ASN A 438 -15.45 -2.10 8.96
C ASN A 438 -14.53 -1.20 8.12
N ILE A 439 -15.11 -0.33 7.26
CA ILE A 439 -14.34 0.66 6.48
C ILE A 439 -13.69 1.70 7.42
N GLN A 440 -14.40 2.14 8.45
CA GLN A 440 -13.86 3.07 9.44
C GLN A 440 -12.71 2.46 10.25
N VAL A 441 -12.85 1.21 10.70
CA VAL A 441 -11.76 0.51 11.41
C VAL A 441 -10.52 0.40 10.52
N ALA A 442 -10.69 0.04 9.25
CA ALA A 442 -9.58 -0.05 8.30
C ALA A 442 -8.85 1.29 8.10
N SER A 443 -9.56 2.42 8.19
CA SER A 443 -8.99 3.77 8.06
C SER A 443 -8.03 4.16 9.18
N LEU A 444 -8.09 3.48 10.32
CA LEU A 444 -7.16 3.68 11.43
C LEU A 444 -5.75 3.12 11.13
N ILE A 445 -5.64 2.22 10.14
CA ILE A 445 -4.37 1.58 9.78
C ILE A 445 -3.72 2.31 8.60
N THR A 446 -4.29 2.23 7.40
CA THR A 446 -3.78 2.89 6.20
C THR A 446 -4.91 3.25 5.24
N GLU A 447 -4.71 4.28 4.41
CA GLU A 447 -5.63 4.62 3.31
C GLU A 447 -5.73 3.47 2.29
N SER A 448 -4.62 2.77 2.04
CA SER A 448 -4.58 1.56 1.20
C SER A 448 -5.55 0.49 1.72
N LEU A 449 -5.48 0.16 3.01
CA LEU A 449 -6.36 -0.84 3.61
C LEU A 449 -7.82 -0.39 3.60
N GLN A 450 -8.08 0.89 3.89
CA GLN A 450 -9.43 1.47 3.81
C GLN A 450 -10.04 1.27 2.41
N GLN A 451 -9.28 1.56 1.35
CA GLN A 451 -9.74 1.39 -0.02
C GLN A 451 -9.98 -0.09 -0.38
N LYS A 452 -9.09 -1.00 0.06
CA LYS A 452 -9.25 -2.44 -0.12
C LYS A 452 -10.52 -2.96 0.56
N VAL A 453 -10.79 -2.54 1.80
CA VAL A 453 -11.99 -2.92 2.56
C VAL A 453 -13.26 -2.31 1.97
N TYR A 454 -13.20 -1.06 1.46
CA TYR A 454 -14.30 -0.44 0.74
C TYR A 454 -14.68 -1.22 -0.52
N ASN A 455 -13.70 -1.56 -1.37
CA ASN A 455 -13.96 -2.35 -2.58
C ASN A 455 -14.56 -3.72 -2.25
N MET A 456 -14.01 -4.40 -1.23
CA MET A 456 -14.55 -5.66 -0.73
C MET A 456 -16.00 -5.51 -0.23
N ALA A 457 -16.32 -4.44 0.50
CA ALA A 457 -17.67 -4.16 0.98
C ALA A 457 -18.69 -4.03 -0.16
N LEU A 458 -18.31 -3.41 -1.29
CA LEU A 458 -19.17 -3.30 -2.47
C LEU A 458 -19.40 -4.65 -3.15
N GLU A 459 -18.36 -5.47 -3.28
CA GLU A 459 -18.45 -6.84 -3.82
C GLU A 459 -19.34 -7.73 -2.93
N GLU A 460 -19.21 -7.63 -1.61
CA GLU A 460 -20.05 -8.37 -0.67
C GLU A 460 -21.50 -7.89 -0.68
N LEU A 461 -21.74 -6.58 -0.87
CA LEU A 461 -23.09 -6.04 -1.04
C LEU A 461 -23.73 -6.56 -2.35
N GLU A 462 -22.97 -6.64 -3.44
CA GLU A 462 -23.45 -7.26 -4.70
C GLU A 462 -23.84 -8.72 -4.48
N THR A 463 -22.98 -9.48 -3.80
CA THR A 463 -23.21 -10.89 -3.47
C THR A 463 -24.43 -11.06 -2.55
N PHE A 464 -24.60 -10.15 -1.58
CA PHE A 464 -25.77 -10.09 -0.70
C PHE A 464 -27.06 -9.86 -1.48
N LEU A 465 -27.09 -8.93 -2.45
CA LEU A 465 -28.27 -8.71 -3.30
C LEU A 465 -28.60 -9.94 -4.15
N GLY A 466 -27.58 -10.69 -4.58
CA GLY A 466 -27.74 -12.01 -5.20
C GLY A 466 -28.53 -12.98 -4.30
N ARG A 467 -28.07 -13.15 -3.06
CA ARG A 467 -28.71 -14.01 -2.05
C ARG A 467 -30.11 -13.53 -1.67
N LEU A 468 -30.32 -12.22 -1.52
CA LEU A 468 -31.64 -11.64 -1.28
C LEU A 468 -32.62 -12.01 -2.39
N ARG A 469 -32.21 -11.87 -3.66
CA ARG A 469 -33.05 -12.24 -4.82
C ARG A 469 -33.37 -13.73 -4.84
N GLU A 470 -32.43 -14.60 -4.50
CA GLU A 470 -32.67 -16.04 -4.37
C GLU A 470 -33.69 -16.34 -3.26
N GLY A 471 -33.57 -15.66 -2.12
CA GLY A 471 -34.55 -15.72 -1.04
C GLY A 471 -35.95 -15.29 -1.49
N LEU A 472 -36.07 -14.19 -2.25
CA LEU A 472 -37.35 -13.75 -2.82
C LEU A 472 -37.97 -14.80 -3.75
N VAL A 473 -37.16 -15.42 -4.62
CA VAL A 473 -37.62 -16.50 -5.50
C VAL A 473 -38.11 -17.69 -4.68
N HIS A 474 -37.41 -18.06 -3.61
CA HIS A 474 -37.81 -19.16 -2.74
C HIS A 474 -39.11 -18.86 -2.00
N CYS A 475 -39.22 -17.69 -1.36
CA CYS A 475 -40.45 -17.26 -0.68
C CYS A 475 -41.64 -17.19 -1.63
N GLY A 476 -41.46 -16.69 -2.86
CA GLY A 476 -42.53 -16.68 -3.87
C GLY A 476 -43.00 -18.09 -4.25
N LYS A 477 -42.08 -19.06 -4.37
CA LYS A 477 -42.45 -20.47 -4.63
C LYS A 477 -43.20 -21.10 -3.46
N GLU A 478 -42.81 -20.82 -2.22
CA GLU A 478 -43.53 -21.32 -1.04
C GLU A 478 -44.93 -20.69 -0.95
N HIS A 479 -45.05 -19.38 -1.19
CA HIS A 479 -46.35 -18.69 -1.23
C HIS A 479 -47.28 -19.22 -2.32
N GLN A 480 -46.74 -19.59 -3.49
CA GLN A 480 -47.53 -20.22 -4.55
C GLN A 480 -48.08 -21.60 -4.16
N LYS A 481 -47.43 -22.33 -3.24
CA LYS A 481 -47.94 -23.62 -2.72
C LYS A 481 -49.09 -23.39 -1.73
N ASP A 482 -48.96 -22.40 -0.87
CA ASP A 482 -49.99 -21.99 0.09
C ASP A 482 -50.09 -20.47 0.16
N ARG A 483 -51.11 -19.92 -0.49
CA ARG A 483 -51.33 -18.46 -0.58
C ARG A 483 -51.76 -17.82 0.75
N SER A 484 -52.00 -18.60 1.80
CA SER A 484 -52.24 -18.05 3.14
C SER A 484 -50.94 -17.74 3.89
N VAL A 485 -49.79 -18.24 3.40
CA VAL A 485 -48.50 -18.10 4.07
C VAL A 485 -47.43 -17.58 3.08
N PRO A 486 -46.70 -16.50 3.38
CA PRO A 486 -46.88 -15.62 4.53
C PRO A 486 -48.10 -14.71 4.38
N LYS A 487 -48.78 -14.41 5.50
CA LYS A 487 -50.05 -13.65 5.52
C LYS A 487 -49.93 -12.24 4.91
N TYR A 488 -48.82 -11.57 5.16
CA TYR A 488 -48.54 -10.20 4.68
C TYR A 488 -47.54 -10.18 3.52
N TYR A 489 -47.55 -11.22 2.68
CA TYR A 489 -46.60 -11.42 1.57
C TYR A 489 -46.42 -10.16 0.69
N MET A 490 -47.51 -9.53 0.27
CA MET A 490 -47.48 -8.30 -0.54
C MET A 490 -46.82 -7.13 0.21
N SER A 491 -47.18 -6.93 1.48
CA SER A 491 -46.61 -5.86 2.31
C SER A 491 -45.09 -6.04 2.46
N TYR A 492 -44.61 -7.25 2.67
CA TYR A 492 -43.16 -7.54 2.78
C TYR A 492 -42.42 -7.39 1.45
N LEU A 493 -43.04 -7.71 0.30
CA LEU A 493 -42.48 -7.41 -1.02
C LEU A 493 -42.34 -5.89 -1.24
N LEU A 494 -43.33 -5.11 -0.83
CA LEU A 494 -43.27 -3.63 -0.88
C LEU A 494 -42.18 -3.08 0.05
N ALA A 495 -42.05 -3.62 1.28
CA ALA A 495 -40.96 -3.30 2.19
C ALA A 495 -39.60 -3.59 1.55
N THR A 496 -39.45 -4.71 0.84
CA THR A 496 -38.22 -5.09 0.13
C THR A 496 -37.85 -4.08 -0.94
N LEU A 497 -38.81 -3.55 -1.69
CA LEU A 497 -38.53 -2.53 -2.69
C LEU A 497 -38.04 -1.21 -2.06
N ASN A 498 -38.66 -0.79 -0.95
CA ASN A 498 -38.19 0.36 -0.19
C ASN A 498 -36.80 0.12 0.40
N ASN A 499 -36.53 -1.08 0.91
CA ASN A 499 -35.23 -1.49 1.44
C ASN A 499 -34.15 -1.46 0.34
N ASN A 500 -34.46 -1.95 -0.86
CA ASN A 500 -33.56 -1.93 -2.00
C ASN A 500 -33.21 -0.50 -2.43
N LEU A 501 -34.20 0.41 -2.45
CA LEU A 501 -33.99 1.83 -2.71
C LEU A 501 -33.14 2.50 -1.61
N ALA A 502 -33.40 2.18 -0.34
CA ALA A 502 -32.65 2.71 0.79
C ALA A 502 -31.17 2.26 0.74
N LEU A 503 -30.92 0.98 0.44
CA LEU A 503 -29.57 0.46 0.22
C LEU A 503 -28.88 1.19 -0.95
N SER A 504 -29.53 1.25 -2.11
CA SER A 504 -28.99 1.87 -3.33
C SER A 504 -28.60 3.34 -3.11
N SER A 505 -29.46 4.12 -2.45
CA SER A 505 -29.19 5.53 -2.14
C SER A 505 -28.10 5.72 -1.08
N SER A 506 -27.91 4.74 -0.19
CA SER A 506 -26.93 4.81 0.89
C SER A 506 -25.52 4.36 0.48
N VAL A 507 -25.35 3.63 -0.63
CA VAL A 507 -24.03 3.11 -1.07
C VAL A 507 -22.99 4.22 -1.19
N SER A 508 -23.35 5.38 -1.75
CA SER A 508 -22.43 6.51 -1.90
C SER A 508 -21.94 7.08 -0.56
N SER A 509 -22.62 6.80 0.56
CA SER A 509 -22.18 7.22 1.89
C SER A 509 -21.08 6.33 2.49
N LEU A 510 -20.80 5.17 1.88
CA LEU A 510 -19.70 4.29 2.28
C LEU A 510 -18.36 4.79 1.76
N HIS A 511 -18.35 5.65 0.74
CA HIS A 511 -17.10 6.10 0.14
C HIS A 511 -16.32 6.97 1.14
N PRO A 512 -15.02 6.72 1.33
CA PRO A 512 -14.20 7.48 2.28
C PRO A 512 -14.01 8.95 1.87
N ASP A 513 -13.91 9.23 0.57
CA ASP A 513 -13.88 10.59 0.01
C ASP A 513 -15.27 11.02 -0.50
N THR A 514 -15.76 12.15 -0.03
CA THR A 514 -17.03 12.73 -0.48
C THR A 514 -17.07 13.09 -1.97
N ALA A 515 -15.92 13.27 -2.64
CA ALA A 515 -15.81 13.70 -4.03
C ALA A 515 -15.98 12.57 -5.06
N CYS A 516 -15.64 11.32 -4.71
CA CYS A 516 -15.74 10.18 -5.63
C CYS A 516 -16.89 9.26 -5.18
N ARG A 517 -18.03 9.30 -5.87
CA ARG A 517 -19.26 8.56 -5.48
C ARG A 517 -19.68 7.52 -6.51
N GLU A 518 -18.76 7.06 -7.34
CA GLU A 518 -19.10 6.15 -8.42
C GLU A 518 -19.39 4.74 -7.88
N VAL A 519 -20.66 4.38 -7.92
CA VAL A 519 -21.14 3.02 -7.64
C VAL A 519 -20.84 2.13 -8.85
N PRO A 520 -20.19 0.97 -8.68
CA PRO A 520 -19.89 0.05 -9.78
C PRO A 520 -21.11 -0.35 -10.59
N LEU A 521 -20.94 -0.48 -11.92
CA LEU A 521 -22.03 -0.87 -12.82
C LEU A 521 -22.61 -2.24 -12.49
N SER A 522 -21.79 -3.20 -12.03
CA SER A 522 -22.24 -4.52 -11.61
C SER A 522 -23.18 -4.46 -10.40
N LEU A 523 -22.82 -3.66 -9.40
CA LEU A 523 -23.63 -3.43 -8.20
C LEU A 523 -24.95 -2.72 -8.55
N ARG A 524 -24.92 -1.69 -9.41
CA ARG A 524 -26.16 -1.05 -9.94
C ARG A 524 -27.07 -2.08 -10.62
N ALA A 525 -26.51 -2.92 -11.50
CA ALA A 525 -27.26 -3.98 -12.17
C ALA A 525 -27.82 -5.02 -11.17
N ALA A 526 -27.14 -5.29 -10.05
CA ALA A 526 -27.63 -6.17 -9.00
C ALA A 526 -28.82 -5.57 -8.23
N PHE A 527 -28.79 -4.26 -7.96
CA PHE A 527 -29.96 -3.53 -7.43
C PHE A 527 -31.15 -3.64 -8.40
N ASP A 528 -30.94 -3.30 -9.67
CA ASP A 528 -31.99 -3.35 -10.70
C ASP A 528 -32.60 -4.75 -10.84
N LYS A 529 -31.77 -5.80 -10.86
CA LYS A 529 -32.24 -7.20 -10.93
C LYS A 529 -33.09 -7.58 -9.71
N THR A 530 -32.71 -7.10 -8.53
CA THR A 530 -33.44 -7.38 -7.28
C THR A 530 -34.77 -6.64 -7.26
N GLN A 531 -34.77 -5.36 -7.64
CA GLN A 531 -35.98 -4.55 -7.79
C GLN A 531 -36.93 -5.17 -8.80
N LYS A 532 -36.46 -5.50 -10.01
CA LYS A 532 -37.24 -6.16 -11.05
C LYS A 532 -37.86 -7.47 -10.56
N LYS A 533 -37.11 -8.27 -9.80
CA LYS A 533 -37.65 -9.54 -9.28
C LYS A 533 -38.75 -9.32 -8.25
N ALA A 534 -38.59 -8.38 -7.32
CA ALA A 534 -39.62 -8.05 -6.35
C ALA A 534 -40.88 -7.46 -7.04
N CYS A 535 -40.72 -6.56 -8.01
CA CYS A 535 -41.83 -6.06 -8.84
C CYS A 535 -42.53 -7.19 -9.58
N GLN A 536 -41.80 -8.11 -10.19
CA GLN A 536 -42.37 -9.26 -10.89
C GLN A 536 -43.26 -10.11 -9.97
N LEU A 537 -42.79 -10.41 -8.75
CA LEU A 537 -43.57 -11.20 -7.78
C LEU A 537 -44.86 -10.49 -7.35
N LEU A 538 -44.84 -9.16 -7.18
CA LEU A 538 -46.05 -8.36 -6.90
C LEU A 538 -47.04 -8.39 -8.06
N LEU A 539 -46.54 -8.29 -9.29
CA LEU A 539 -47.36 -8.29 -10.51
C LEU A 539 -47.93 -9.68 -10.82
N GLU A 540 -47.24 -10.75 -10.43
CA GLU A 540 -47.79 -12.11 -10.47
C GLU A 540 -49.05 -12.23 -9.60
N GLU A 541 -49.06 -11.65 -8.40
CA GLU A 541 -50.26 -11.64 -7.52
C GLU A 541 -51.42 -10.84 -8.13
N LEU A 542 -51.13 -9.64 -8.64
CA LEU A 542 -52.13 -8.84 -9.37
C LEU A 542 -52.70 -9.60 -10.58
N LEU A 543 -51.82 -10.27 -11.34
CA LEU A 543 -52.22 -11.02 -12.52
C LEU A 543 -53.17 -12.17 -12.15
N LEU A 544 -52.96 -12.86 -11.03
CA LEU A 544 -53.84 -13.94 -10.59
C LEU A 544 -55.28 -13.46 -10.38
N ASP A 545 -55.48 -12.24 -9.88
CA ASP A 545 -56.80 -11.65 -9.67
C ASP A 545 -57.41 -11.07 -10.96
N LEU A 546 -56.57 -10.59 -11.89
CA LEU A 546 -57.03 -10.10 -13.19
C LEU A 546 -57.32 -11.22 -14.20
N GLN A 547 -56.63 -12.36 -14.11
CA GLN A 547 -56.71 -13.45 -15.09
C GLN A 547 -58.15 -13.94 -15.38
N PRO A 548 -59.03 -14.14 -14.38
CA PRO A 548 -60.41 -14.56 -14.62
C PRO A 548 -61.24 -13.53 -15.39
N LEU A 549 -60.92 -12.24 -15.26
CA LEU A 549 -61.57 -11.14 -15.98
C LEU A 549 -61.03 -11.07 -17.41
N CYS A 550 -59.70 -11.17 -17.59
CA CYS A 550 -59.06 -11.17 -18.90
C CYS A 550 -59.56 -12.29 -19.81
N LEU A 551 -59.84 -13.49 -19.26
CA LEU A 551 -60.38 -14.62 -20.02
C LEU A 551 -61.80 -14.39 -20.56
N GLN A 552 -62.53 -13.38 -20.04
CA GLN A 552 -63.90 -13.04 -20.42
C GLN A 552 -63.99 -11.92 -21.47
N LEU A 553 -62.87 -11.26 -21.81
CA LEU A 553 -62.78 -10.14 -22.76
C LEU A 553 -63.11 -10.51 -24.24
N HIS A 554 -63.53 -11.75 -24.53
CA HIS A 554 -64.00 -12.18 -25.87
C HIS A 554 -65.36 -12.85 -25.82
N SER A 555 -65.97 -12.86 -24.64
CA SER A 555 -67.26 -13.50 -24.47
C SER A 555 -68.34 -12.67 -25.19
N ARG A 556 -69.39 -13.32 -25.68
CA ARG A 556 -70.57 -12.59 -26.19
C ARG A 556 -71.18 -11.67 -25.14
N LYS A 557 -70.94 -11.95 -23.85
CA LYS A 557 -71.34 -11.09 -22.73
C LYS A 557 -70.58 -9.77 -22.72
N TRP A 558 -69.27 -9.79 -23.02
CA TRP A 558 -68.45 -8.59 -23.16
C TRP A 558 -68.96 -7.69 -24.29
N LEU A 559 -69.19 -8.25 -25.48
CA LEU A 559 -69.75 -7.54 -26.65
C LEU A 559 -71.18 -7.00 -26.44
N SER A 560 -71.91 -7.45 -25.41
CA SER A 560 -73.25 -6.97 -25.08
C SER A 560 -73.28 -5.90 -23.98
N GLY A 561 -72.13 -5.27 -23.65
CA GLY A 561 -72.04 -4.19 -22.67
C GLY A 561 -71.76 -4.64 -21.23
N SER A 562 -70.82 -5.56 -21.02
CA SER A 562 -70.44 -6.03 -19.68
C SER A 562 -69.60 -5.01 -18.90
N GLN A 563 -69.78 -4.94 -17.59
CA GLN A 563 -68.99 -4.13 -16.64
C GLN A 563 -67.58 -4.70 -16.35
N LEU A 564 -67.04 -5.55 -17.23
CA LEU A 564 -65.79 -6.30 -16.98
C LEU A 564 -64.58 -5.38 -16.74
N VAL A 565 -64.43 -4.35 -17.58
CA VAL A 565 -63.32 -3.40 -17.43
C VAL A 565 -63.47 -2.55 -16.18
N SER A 566 -64.70 -2.21 -15.76
CA SER A 566 -64.94 -1.58 -14.46
C SER A 566 -64.44 -2.44 -13.31
N SER A 567 -64.73 -3.75 -13.32
CA SER A 567 -64.21 -4.68 -12.32
C SER A 567 -62.69 -4.82 -12.37
N MET A 568 -62.07 -4.79 -13.56
CA MET A 568 -60.60 -4.75 -13.69
C MET A 568 -60.03 -3.48 -13.06
N CYS A 569 -60.67 -2.33 -13.29
CA CYS A 569 -60.27 -1.06 -12.69
C CYS A 569 -60.36 -1.11 -11.15
N GLU A 570 -61.39 -1.72 -10.58
CA GLU A 570 -61.53 -1.90 -9.13
C GLU A 570 -60.40 -2.76 -8.54
N VAL A 571 -60.01 -3.83 -9.23
CA VAL A 571 -58.87 -4.66 -8.81
C VAL A 571 -57.57 -3.86 -8.86
N ILE A 572 -57.30 -3.15 -9.97
CA ILE A 572 -56.09 -2.33 -10.12
C ILE A 572 -56.05 -1.20 -9.06
N ASP A 573 -57.16 -0.51 -8.83
CA ASP A 573 -57.28 0.54 -7.82
C ASP A 573 -57.02 0.02 -6.40
N LYS A 574 -57.48 -1.21 -6.09
CA LYS A 574 -57.16 -1.87 -4.81
C LYS A 574 -55.66 -2.12 -4.64
N TYR A 575 -55.00 -2.73 -5.62
CA TYR A 575 -53.56 -3.02 -5.52
C TYR A 575 -52.71 -1.75 -5.52
N THR A 576 -53.10 -0.73 -6.27
CA THR A 576 -52.36 0.55 -6.32
C THR A 576 -52.49 1.34 -5.00
N LYS A 577 -53.59 1.19 -4.26
CA LYS A 577 -53.69 1.66 -2.87
C LYS A 577 -52.67 0.98 -1.97
N ASP A 578 -52.45 -0.33 -2.11
CA ASP A 578 -51.40 -1.03 -1.35
C ASP A 578 -50.01 -0.56 -1.79
N PHE A 579 -49.79 -0.37 -3.09
CA PHE A 579 -48.53 0.15 -3.63
C PHE A 579 -48.21 1.57 -3.14
N SER A 580 -49.19 2.35 -2.68
CA SER A 580 -48.93 3.67 -2.08
C SER A 580 -48.02 3.63 -0.84
N ARG A 581 -47.80 2.43 -0.27
CA ARG A 581 -46.85 2.17 0.82
C ARG A 581 -45.38 2.09 0.38
N VAL A 582 -45.08 2.26 -0.91
CA VAL A 582 -43.70 2.45 -1.41
C VAL A 582 -43.38 3.90 -1.76
N ARG A 583 -42.09 4.24 -1.75
CA ARG A 583 -41.62 5.59 -2.13
C ARG A 583 -41.91 5.89 -3.60
N ARG A 584 -42.13 7.17 -3.91
CA ARG A 584 -42.56 7.65 -5.25
C ARG A 584 -41.79 7.05 -6.45
N PRO A 585 -40.44 6.97 -6.47
CA PRO A 585 -39.74 6.40 -7.63
C PRO A 585 -40.10 4.93 -7.88
N VAL A 586 -40.26 4.15 -6.81
CA VAL A 586 -40.67 2.74 -6.87
C VAL A 586 -42.16 2.64 -7.24
N PHE A 587 -43.00 3.50 -6.67
CA PHE A 587 -44.43 3.55 -7.01
C PHE A 587 -44.63 3.78 -8.52
N MET A 588 -43.94 4.75 -9.11
CA MET A 588 -44.03 5.03 -10.54
C MET A 588 -43.57 3.84 -11.38
N LEU A 589 -42.49 3.14 -10.98
CA LEU A 589 -42.06 1.93 -11.65
C LEU A 589 -43.15 0.83 -11.59
N LEU A 590 -43.69 0.56 -10.40
CA LEU A 590 -44.78 -0.42 -10.23
C LEU A 590 -46.00 -0.04 -11.07
N LEU A 591 -46.35 1.24 -11.14
CA LEU A 591 -47.47 1.73 -11.93
C LEU A 591 -47.24 1.51 -13.43
N MET A 592 -46.04 1.82 -13.94
CA MET A 592 -45.66 1.58 -15.34
C MET A 592 -45.57 0.10 -15.71
N GLU A 593 -45.15 -0.77 -14.79
CA GLU A 593 -45.15 -2.22 -15.01
C GLU A 593 -46.56 -2.82 -14.90
N THR A 594 -47.41 -2.26 -14.02
CA THR A 594 -48.83 -2.63 -13.91
C THR A 594 -49.59 -2.25 -15.17
N GLU A 595 -49.39 -1.05 -15.70
CA GLU A 595 -50.01 -0.59 -16.93
C GLU A 595 -49.59 -1.47 -18.12
N LEU A 596 -48.30 -1.77 -18.26
CA LEU A 596 -47.81 -2.66 -19.31
C LEU A 596 -48.41 -4.06 -19.18
N LEU A 597 -48.48 -4.59 -17.96
CA LEU A 597 -49.11 -5.89 -17.70
C LEU A 597 -50.57 -5.88 -18.17
N VAL A 598 -51.35 -4.87 -17.79
CA VAL A 598 -52.77 -4.75 -18.16
C VAL A 598 -52.94 -4.63 -19.67
N ALA A 599 -52.18 -3.73 -20.32
CA ALA A 599 -52.19 -3.59 -21.76
C ALA A 599 -51.84 -4.91 -22.48
N SER A 600 -50.78 -5.57 -22.02
CA SER A 600 -50.32 -6.85 -22.61
C SER A 600 -51.35 -7.96 -22.43
N GLN A 601 -52.00 -8.05 -21.26
CA GLN A 601 -53.04 -9.06 -21.04
C GLN A 601 -54.30 -8.76 -21.84
N TYR A 602 -54.67 -7.48 -22.01
CA TYR A 602 -55.82 -7.07 -22.81
C TYR A 602 -55.61 -7.40 -24.29
N LEU A 603 -54.45 -7.06 -24.85
CA LEU A 603 -54.07 -7.39 -26.23
C LEU A 603 -53.95 -8.92 -26.41
N ARG A 604 -53.30 -9.61 -25.47
CA ARG A 604 -53.19 -11.08 -25.50
C ARG A 604 -54.55 -11.74 -25.51
N ALA A 605 -55.44 -11.30 -24.62
CA ALA A 605 -56.82 -11.70 -24.61
C ALA A 605 -57.39 -11.59 -26.03
N LEU A 606 -57.37 -10.39 -26.61
CA LEU A 606 -57.98 -10.11 -27.92
C LEU A 606 -57.45 -11.02 -29.04
N MET A 607 -56.16 -11.32 -29.03
CA MET A 607 -55.50 -12.05 -30.12
C MET A 607 -55.47 -13.58 -29.93
N GLN A 608 -55.65 -14.10 -28.70
CA GLN A 608 -55.54 -15.54 -28.46
C GLN A 608 -56.79 -16.36 -28.81
N LYS A 609 -57.97 -15.74 -28.91
CA LYS A 609 -59.23 -16.43 -29.26
C LYS A 609 -59.80 -15.91 -30.56
N LYS A 610 -60.32 -16.81 -31.40
CA LYS A 610 -60.97 -16.50 -32.69
C LYS A 610 -62.29 -15.74 -32.51
N VAL A 611 -62.21 -14.43 -32.26
CA VAL A 611 -63.30 -13.50 -32.56
C VAL A 611 -63.19 -13.20 -34.05
N VAL A 612 -64.29 -13.32 -34.80
CA VAL A 612 -64.33 -12.97 -36.23
C VAL A 612 -65.60 -12.18 -36.45
N CYS A 613 -65.48 -10.92 -36.87
CA CYS A 613 -66.62 -10.08 -37.21
C CYS A 613 -67.23 -10.57 -38.52
N LYS A 614 -68.52 -10.92 -38.51
CA LYS A 614 -69.24 -11.43 -39.70
C LYS A 614 -69.93 -10.34 -40.50
N SER A 615 -70.08 -9.15 -39.91
CA SER A 615 -70.74 -8.00 -40.53
C SER A 615 -70.04 -6.69 -40.14
N GLU A 616 -70.30 -5.63 -40.91
CA GLU A 616 -69.85 -4.28 -40.57
C GLU A 616 -70.42 -3.79 -39.23
N GLU A 617 -71.65 -4.19 -38.88
CA GLU A 617 -72.27 -3.88 -37.59
C GLU A 617 -71.54 -4.56 -36.42
N GLU A 618 -71.22 -5.85 -36.53
CA GLU A 618 -70.45 -6.58 -35.49
C GLU A 618 -69.06 -5.97 -35.31
N ARG A 619 -68.43 -5.54 -36.41
CA ARG A 619 -67.13 -4.85 -36.38
C ARG A 619 -67.24 -3.47 -35.73
N GLY A 620 -68.29 -2.71 -36.04
CA GLY A 620 -68.59 -1.43 -35.40
C GLY A 620 -68.84 -1.55 -33.89
N GLN A 621 -69.53 -2.61 -33.45
CA GLN A 621 -69.73 -2.91 -32.03
C GLN A 621 -68.42 -3.26 -31.32
N LEU A 622 -67.59 -4.13 -31.90
CA LEU A 622 -66.26 -4.45 -31.39
C LEU A 622 -65.39 -3.19 -31.25
N CYS A 623 -65.37 -2.36 -32.29
CA CYS A 623 -64.69 -1.08 -32.32
C CYS A 623 -65.11 -0.11 -31.21
N ALA A 624 -66.41 0.02 -30.97
CA ALA A 624 -66.94 0.88 -29.92
C ALA A 624 -66.57 0.35 -28.52
N HIS A 625 -66.59 -0.97 -28.32
CA HIS A 625 -66.21 -1.59 -27.06
C HIS A 625 -64.71 -1.48 -26.78
N LEU A 626 -63.84 -1.75 -27.76
CA LEU A 626 -62.39 -1.56 -27.63
C LEU A 626 -62.05 -0.11 -27.24
N LEU A 627 -62.73 0.86 -27.87
CA LEU A 627 -62.54 2.27 -27.55
C LEU A 627 -63.00 2.59 -26.12
N LEU A 628 -64.18 2.11 -25.72
CA LEU A 628 -64.70 2.31 -24.37
C LEU A 628 -63.77 1.73 -23.30
N ASP A 629 -63.32 0.49 -23.49
CA ASP A 629 -62.43 -0.21 -22.57
C ASP A 629 -61.08 0.50 -22.44
N ALA A 630 -60.46 0.85 -23.58
CA ALA A 630 -59.18 1.52 -23.61
C ALA A 630 -59.26 2.93 -23.01
N THR A 631 -60.36 3.67 -23.25
CA THR A 631 -60.57 4.99 -22.62
C THR A 631 -60.71 4.89 -21.10
N GLN A 632 -61.50 3.93 -20.60
CA GLN A 632 -61.67 3.73 -19.17
C GLN A 632 -60.35 3.37 -18.47
N LEU A 633 -59.57 2.43 -19.04
CA LEU A 633 -58.27 2.05 -18.50
C LEU A 633 -57.26 3.21 -18.56
N ARG A 634 -57.24 3.98 -19.66
CA ARG A 634 -56.39 5.16 -19.78
C ARG A 634 -56.71 6.21 -18.72
N GLU A 635 -57.99 6.49 -18.51
CA GLU A 635 -58.45 7.45 -17.50
C GLU A 635 -58.06 7.00 -16.08
N LEU A 636 -58.16 5.70 -15.78
CA LEU A 636 -57.69 5.15 -14.51
C LEU A 636 -56.19 5.43 -14.30
N PHE A 637 -55.33 5.03 -15.25
CA PHE A 637 -53.87 5.22 -15.11
C PHE A 637 -53.46 6.69 -15.10
N CYS A 638 -54.14 7.55 -15.87
CA CYS A 638 -53.97 9.00 -15.78
C CYS A 638 -54.35 9.52 -14.39
N GLY A 639 -55.46 9.06 -13.82
CA GLY A 639 -55.91 9.42 -12.47
C GLY A 639 -54.94 8.95 -11.37
N LEU A 640 -54.20 7.86 -11.61
CA LEU A 640 -53.14 7.35 -10.73
C LEU A 640 -51.79 8.05 -10.94
N GLY A 641 -51.70 8.98 -11.91
CA GLY A 641 -50.53 9.83 -12.13
C GLY A 641 -49.57 9.36 -13.23
N LEU A 642 -49.97 8.44 -14.10
CA LEU A 642 -49.18 8.01 -15.26
C LEU A 642 -49.55 8.79 -16.52
N ASP A 643 -48.58 9.53 -17.08
CA ASP A 643 -48.78 10.34 -18.27
C ASP A 643 -49.20 9.51 -19.48
N GLN A 644 -50.15 10.01 -20.28
CA GLN A 644 -50.68 9.31 -21.45
C GLN A 644 -49.59 8.89 -22.45
N SER A 645 -48.57 9.72 -22.66
CA SER A 645 -47.47 9.42 -23.57
C SER A 645 -46.58 8.25 -23.13
N GLN A 646 -46.69 7.84 -21.86
CA GLN A 646 -45.94 6.73 -21.28
C GLN A 646 -46.77 5.44 -21.21
N GLN A 647 -48.05 5.49 -21.58
CA GLN A 647 -48.96 4.34 -21.50
C GLN A 647 -48.85 3.45 -22.73
N SER A 648 -48.70 2.15 -22.48
CA SER A 648 -48.69 1.07 -23.46
C SER A 648 -50.09 0.79 -24.04
N LEU A 649 -51.17 1.19 -23.34
CA LEU A 649 -52.56 1.12 -23.76
C LEU A 649 -52.84 1.86 -25.09
N GLU A 650 -51.99 2.80 -25.48
CA GLU A 650 -52.04 3.43 -26.81
C GLU A 650 -51.96 2.42 -27.96
N ALA A 651 -51.40 1.22 -27.72
CA ALA A 651 -51.43 0.11 -28.66
C ALA A 651 -52.84 -0.44 -28.91
N VAL A 652 -53.73 -0.40 -27.91
CA VAL A 652 -55.13 -0.82 -28.05
C VAL A 652 -55.91 0.16 -28.92
N PHE A 653 -55.67 1.47 -28.77
CA PHE A 653 -56.26 2.50 -29.64
C PHE A 653 -55.80 2.34 -31.10
N ALA A 654 -54.49 2.16 -31.33
CA ALA A 654 -53.95 1.95 -32.68
C ALA A 654 -54.49 0.66 -33.33
N LEU A 655 -54.66 -0.41 -32.54
CA LEU A 655 -55.26 -1.66 -33.01
C LEU A 655 -56.73 -1.47 -33.35
N GLN A 656 -57.47 -0.73 -32.51
CA GLN A 656 -58.86 -0.39 -32.75
C GLN A 656 -59.01 0.34 -34.09
N GLU A 657 -58.18 1.34 -34.39
CA GLU A 657 -58.20 2.06 -35.67
C GLU A 657 -58.05 1.11 -36.88
N LEU A 658 -57.15 0.13 -36.78
CA LEU A 658 -56.90 -0.88 -37.82
C LEU A 658 -58.10 -1.81 -38.05
N ILE A 659 -58.80 -2.21 -36.97
CA ILE A 659 -60.03 -3.00 -37.06
C ILE A 659 -61.17 -2.17 -37.66
N CYS A 660 -61.28 -0.89 -37.31
CA CYS A 660 -62.39 -0.02 -37.71
C CYS A 660 -62.25 0.59 -39.10
N LEU A 661 -61.07 0.51 -39.72
CA LEU A 661 -60.80 1.07 -41.05
C LEU A 661 -61.86 0.61 -42.05
N LYS A 662 -62.60 1.52 -42.70
CA LYS A 662 -63.73 1.09 -43.54
C LYS A 662 -63.31 0.42 -44.85
N ASP A 663 -62.24 0.92 -45.47
CA ASP A 663 -61.75 0.44 -46.77
C ASP A 663 -60.60 -0.57 -46.60
N PRO A 664 -60.79 -1.86 -46.95
CA PRO A 664 -59.72 -2.85 -46.90
C PRO A 664 -58.53 -2.54 -47.82
N ALA A 665 -58.71 -1.74 -48.87
CA ALA A 665 -57.62 -1.40 -49.80
C ALA A 665 -56.53 -0.54 -49.15
N LEU A 666 -56.85 0.17 -48.07
CA LEU A 666 -55.92 1.01 -47.31
C LEU A 666 -55.20 0.25 -46.20
N LEU A 667 -55.52 -1.04 -45.97
CA LEU A 667 -54.92 -1.82 -44.88
C LEU A 667 -53.39 -1.92 -44.98
N SER A 668 -52.82 -1.98 -46.19
CA SER A 668 -51.37 -2.04 -46.36
C SER A 668 -50.68 -0.77 -45.86
N LEU A 669 -51.28 0.40 -46.04
CA LEU A 669 -50.74 1.67 -45.55
C LEU A 669 -50.85 1.78 -44.03
N GLU A 670 -52.02 1.46 -43.48
CA GLU A 670 -52.26 1.54 -42.03
C GLU A 670 -51.43 0.51 -41.25
N VAL A 671 -51.28 -0.70 -41.78
CA VAL A 671 -50.38 -1.72 -41.20
C VAL A 671 -48.92 -1.24 -41.23
N LEU A 672 -48.47 -0.57 -42.29
CA LEU A 672 -47.11 -0.02 -42.36
C LEU A 672 -46.87 1.03 -41.26
N GLY A 673 -47.84 1.93 -41.05
CA GLY A 673 -47.81 2.89 -39.94
C GLY A 673 -47.79 2.21 -38.57
N PHE A 674 -48.62 1.18 -38.40
CA PHE A 674 -48.72 0.40 -37.17
C PHE A 674 -47.40 -0.31 -36.82
N ILE A 675 -46.78 -1.03 -37.76
CA ILE A 675 -45.52 -1.75 -37.51
C ILE A 675 -44.34 -0.80 -37.31
N THR A 676 -44.39 0.40 -37.89
CA THR A 676 -43.36 1.43 -37.66
C THR A 676 -43.45 1.98 -36.24
N LYS A 677 -44.67 2.13 -35.71
CA LYS A 677 -44.91 2.55 -34.31
C LYS A 677 -44.65 1.41 -33.30
N TYR A 678 -44.97 0.18 -33.67
CA TYR A 678 -44.81 -1.02 -32.86
C TYR A 678 -43.94 -2.06 -33.60
N PRO A 679 -42.61 -1.89 -33.60
CA PRO A 679 -41.69 -2.72 -34.40
C PRO A 679 -41.56 -4.17 -33.92
N ASP A 680 -42.11 -4.53 -32.75
CA ASP A 680 -42.10 -5.90 -32.22
C ASP A 680 -43.36 -6.72 -32.59
N VAL A 681 -44.17 -6.21 -33.51
CA VAL A 681 -45.34 -6.89 -34.09
C VAL A 681 -44.89 -7.87 -35.18
N SER A 682 -45.36 -9.12 -35.13
CA SER A 682 -45.09 -10.15 -36.14
C SER A 682 -46.16 -10.19 -37.24
N ASP A 683 -45.85 -10.89 -38.33
CA ASP A 683 -46.81 -11.27 -39.37
C ASP A 683 -47.98 -12.10 -38.80
N GLU A 684 -47.72 -12.98 -37.83
CA GLU A 684 -48.75 -13.74 -37.13
C GLU A 684 -49.71 -12.83 -36.35
N HIS A 685 -49.19 -11.78 -35.70
CA HIS A 685 -50.00 -10.78 -35.01
C HIS A 685 -50.93 -10.07 -36.00
N ILE A 686 -50.40 -9.58 -37.12
CA ILE A 686 -51.20 -8.90 -38.13
C ILE A 686 -52.21 -9.86 -38.77
N SER A 687 -51.83 -11.09 -39.09
CA SER A 687 -52.75 -12.09 -39.64
C SER A 687 -53.94 -12.33 -38.69
N THR A 688 -53.68 -12.38 -37.38
CA THR A 688 -54.74 -12.54 -36.37
C THR A 688 -55.68 -11.33 -36.35
N LEU A 689 -55.17 -10.10 -36.49
CA LEU A 689 -56.01 -8.90 -36.58
C LEU A 689 -56.88 -8.89 -37.85
N LEU A 690 -56.32 -9.32 -38.98
CA LEU A 690 -57.06 -9.46 -40.24
C LEU A 690 -58.15 -10.53 -40.13
N ASP A 691 -57.91 -11.62 -39.39
CA ASP A 691 -58.91 -12.64 -39.09
C ASP A 691 -60.03 -12.10 -38.20
N ILE A 692 -59.71 -11.29 -37.19
CA ILE A 692 -60.70 -10.62 -36.33
C ILE A 692 -61.63 -9.73 -37.16
N ARG A 693 -61.08 -9.02 -38.13
CA ARG A 693 -61.80 -8.11 -39.00
C ARG A 693 -62.85 -8.80 -39.89
N GLY A 694 -62.54 -10.00 -40.39
CA GLY A 694 -63.46 -10.91 -41.08
C GLY A 694 -63.89 -10.54 -42.51
N ASP A 695 -63.62 -9.32 -42.98
CA ASP A 695 -63.96 -8.79 -44.32
C ASP A 695 -62.77 -8.77 -45.31
N VAL A 696 -61.61 -9.33 -44.92
CA VAL A 696 -60.35 -9.25 -45.69
C VAL A 696 -60.18 -10.44 -46.64
N SER A 697 -60.13 -10.16 -47.95
CA SER A 697 -59.91 -11.18 -48.97
C SER A 697 -58.49 -11.79 -48.92
N LYS A 698 -58.27 -12.91 -49.61
CA LYS A 698 -56.94 -13.54 -49.67
C LYS A 698 -55.92 -12.66 -50.36
N GLU A 699 -56.34 -11.93 -51.40
CA GLU A 699 -55.50 -11.03 -52.17
C GLU A 699 -55.05 -9.82 -51.33
N VAL A 700 -55.97 -9.20 -50.58
CA VAL A 700 -55.64 -8.08 -49.69
C VAL A 700 -54.74 -8.55 -48.54
N ARG A 701 -55.01 -9.72 -47.95
CA ARG A 701 -54.14 -10.32 -46.92
C ARG A 701 -52.71 -10.55 -47.44
N HIS A 702 -52.56 -11.12 -48.64
CA HIS A 702 -51.25 -11.33 -49.24
C HIS A 702 -50.52 -10.01 -49.50
N MET A 703 -51.22 -8.99 -50.02
CA MET A 703 -50.65 -7.65 -50.22
C MET A 703 -50.13 -7.03 -48.91
N VAL A 704 -50.89 -7.15 -47.82
CA VAL A 704 -50.49 -6.63 -46.50
C VAL A 704 -49.25 -7.36 -45.96
N LEU A 705 -49.25 -8.69 -46.00
CA LEU A 705 -48.12 -9.49 -45.49
C LEU A 705 -46.86 -9.32 -46.35
N ASP A 706 -47.00 -9.23 -47.68
CA ASP A 706 -45.89 -8.96 -48.59
C ASP A 706 -45.32 -7.55 -48.36
N MET A 707 -46.17 -6.56 -48.09
CA MET A 707 -45.74 -5.21 -47.71
C MET A 707 -44.90 -5.25 -46.42
N MET A 708 -45.34 -5.99 -45.40
CA MET A 708 -44.54 -6.17 -44.17
C MET A 708 -43.20 -6.82 -44.45
N ALA A 709 -43.16 -7.87 -45.29
CA ALA A 709 -41.93 -8.56 -45.66
C ALA A 709 -40.95 -7.68 -46.44
N GLN A 710 -41.47 -6.75 -47.24
CA GLN A 710 -40.67 -5.76 -47.99
C GLN A 710 -40.15 -4.61 -47.12
N HIS A 711 -40.73 -4.41 -45.93
CA HIS A 711 -40.39 -3.32 -45.00
C HIS A 711 -40.07 -3.86 -43.58
N PRO A 712 -38.97 -4.60 -43.39
CA PRO A 712 -38.59 -5.14 -42.09
C PRO A 712 -38.30 -4.01 -41.08
N GLN A 713 -38.85 -4.14 -39.87
CA GLN A 713 -38.66 -3.16 -38.80
C GLN A 713 -37.48 -3.57 -37.90
N VAL A 714 -36.68 -2.58 -37.47
CA VAL A 714 -35.60 -2.79 -36.50
C VAL A 714 -36.09 -2.28 -35.15
N VAL A 715 -36.09 -3.14 -34.14
CA VAL A 715 -36.48 -2.77 -32.78
C VAL A 715 -35.38 -1.90 -32.15
N PRO A 716 -35.66 -0.63 -31.77
CA PRO A 716 -34.68 0.23 -31.09
C PRO A 716 -34.27 -0.32 -29.72
N GLU A 717 -33.03 -0.07 -29.28
CA GLU A 717 -32.55 -0.52 -27.95
C GLU A 717 -33.36 0.06 -26.78
N SER A 718 -33.95 1.24 -26.95
CA SER A 718 -34.80 1.91 -25.95
C SER A 718 -36.28 1.53 -26.04
N TYR A 719 -36.68 0.71 -27.02
CA TYR A 719 -38.07 0.31 -27.19
C TYR A 719 -38.48 -0.72 -26.14
N ARG A 720 -39.61 -0.48 -25.48
CA ARG A 720 -40.19 -1.41 -24.52
C ARG A 720 -41.11 -2.37 -25.27
N PRO A 721 -40.80 -3.68 -25.33
CA PRO A 721 -41.61 -4.62 -26.09
C PRO A 721 -42.99 -4.84 -25.47
N ILE A 722 -44.01 -4.95 -26.33
CA ILE A 722 -45.42 -5.21 -25.97
C ILE A 722 -45.85 -6.53 -26.65
N PHE A 723 -45.83 -6.56 -27.98
CA PHE A 723 -46.35 -7.63 -28.80
C PHE A 723 -45.49 -8.88 -28.80
N SER A 724 -44.16 -8.76 -28.71
CA SER A 724 -43.24 -9.91 -28.62
C SER A 724 -43.53 -10.87 -27.45
N THR A 725 -44.24 -10.40 -26.42
CA THR A 725 -44.64 -11.21 -25.25
C THR A 725 -46.03 -11.83 -25.38
N ILE A 726 -46.72 -11.55 -26.49
CA ILE A 726 -48.07 -12.02 -26.80
C ILE A 726 -47.94 -13.20 -27.76
N LEU A 727 -48.43 -14.37 -27.34
CA LEU A 727 -48.49 -15.55 -28.22
C LEU A 727 -49.83 -15.56 -28.94
N VAL A 728 -49.81 -15.73 -30.27
CA VAL A 728 -51.01 -15.87 -31.10
C VAL A 728 -51.17 -17.28 -31.66
N PRO A 729 -52.41 -17.73 -31.99
CA PRO A 729 -52.64 -19.04 -32.55
C PRO A 729 -52.04 -19.16 -33.96
N VAL A 730 -51.19 -20.17 -34.18
CA VAL A 730 -50.61 -20.45 -35.50
C VAL A 730 -51.73 -20.77 -36.51
N PRO A 731 -51.69 -20.22 -37.74
CA PRO A 731 -52.63 -20.59 -38.80
C PRO A 731 -52.58 -22.11 -39.05
N GLU A 732 -53.74 -22.78 -39.08
CA GLU A 732 -53.79 -24.19 -39.51
C GLU A 732 -53.31 -24.27 -40.96
N LEU A 733 -52.11 -24.82 -41.17
CA LEU A 733 -51.57 -25.09 -42.50
C LEU A 733 -52.55 -26.03 -43.25
N PRO A 734 -52.96 -25.73 -44.50
CA PRO A 734 -53.90 -26.56 -45.25
C PRO A 734 -53.42 -27.99 -45.56
N PHE A 735 -52.19 -28.34 -45.18
CA PHE A 735 -51.56 -29.64 -45.44
C PHE A 735 -51.00 -30.27 -44.16
N CYS A 736 -51.88 -30.68 -43.26
CA CYS A 736 -51.58 -31.76 -42.34
C CYS A 736 -52.64 -32.85 -42.55
N LEU A 737 -52.22 -33.95 -43.19
CA LEU A 737 -53.02 -35.18 -43.29
C LEU A 737 -53.55 -35.54 -41.90
N ARG A 738 -54.86 -35.75 -41.81
CA ARG A 738 -55.53 -36.28 -40.61
C ARG A 738 -54.71 -37.46 -40.08
N LYS A 739 -54.22 -37.36 -38.83
CA LYS A 739 -53.74 -38.55 -38.11
C LYS A 739 -54.92 -39.52 -38.04
N GLY A 740 -54.79 -40.64 -38.75
CA GLY A 740 -55.67 -41.78 -38.61
C GLY A 740 -55.69 -42.22 -37.14
N LYS A 741 -56.88 -42.52 -36.63
CA LYS A 741 -57.03 -43.25 -35.37
C LYS A 741 -56.33 -44.61 -35.53
N CYS A 742 -55.30 -44.87 -34.74
CA CYS A 742 -54.90 -46.25 -34.47
C CYS A 742 -55.77 -46.75 -33.32
N THR A 743 -56.50 -47.83 -33.60
CA THR A 743 -57.05 -48.79 -32.63
C THR A 743 -55.94 -49.42 -31.81
#